data_AF-A0AAE6CGW7-F1
#
_entry.id   AF-A0AAE6CGW7-F1
#
_cell.length_a   1.000
_cell.length_b   1.000
_cell.length_c   1.000
_cell.angle_alpha   90.00
_cell.angle_beta   90.00
_cell.angle_gamma   90.00
#
_symmetry.space_group_name_H-M   'P 1'
#
loop_
_entity.id
_entity.type
_entity.pdbx_description
1 polymer ?
#
loop_
_entity_poly.entity_id
_entity_poly.type
_entity_poly.pdbx_seq_one_letter_code
_entity_poly.pdbx_strand_id
1 'polypeptide(L)'
;MNRLALTLAHLIIAAPKRVIAFLLLIPVLLSPGLQHIKFNDDYRVYFSKDNVDLVAWENLLDTYSRTDPLIVTVEATQGADLFSPEIMEAVQKLTEELWQVDFVTRVDSITNFQHIEADAEEILVEDLVLPEKLRNPGYLSSRRAIAESEPRIKDRMLSSDGKVTAIYLQLMIPDKENAIAEAAAKVRSIRDDYEQRYANIDIRLGGIVMLNAAFDEYARADMATLFPLMFLIFMIIMALLFRSWKVTLCIVFSTILTVFSAFGVTGFLGIEFSPHSSIAPHVILTISVAVGIHVALSFLFGRARYPNRDDAVKHTLQQNIYPVTLTSLTTGIGFLSMLYSDVPPFQHLGVMCALGVLFAYINSMILIPASMMLMNIQRDQSATSVISQLCKALGEFLVRRKALVAVVFLGLMSAPLYGLRYFTIDDHPVKMFEKGTEFRDDADFIDQRLAGTTTIHFSLDTGVEQGISDPVFLQDAEAFKQHLLDDPMINHVASLTDTLKRVNKSLHNGDKAFYKTADSQEANAQALLFYEANLPFGQEINNEINIAKSSTRVIATISSSSSSEIISLVDRTHQWLQDNVHSFKSRGVSVLVMFSYMIERLADNMIINAALATVLIGLVLTLTLGSVRLGLISMAPNLAPILVAFGVWSLCGGSLDFAAVLIFAMTLGVVVDDTVHFISKYLRLTRDQGMSPNEAVVETFRSIGPALLISTVVLSVGFLAFSLSHFHMNVTLGIMSSLTFLIALIFDFIMLPLLLLAFGPKPKPAAEPLKNTVTA
;
A
#
# COMPACT_ATOMS: atom_id res chain seq x y z
N MET A 1 3.06 -38.48 11.25
CA MET A 1 2.44 -37.97 9.99
C MET A 1 1.87 -39.06 9.11
N ASN A 2 2.56 -40.17 8.80
CA ASN A 2 1.95 -41.27 8.01
C ASN A 2 0.67 -41.86 8.61
N ARG A 3 0.57 -41.99 9.94
CA ARG A 3 -0.68 -42.41 10.61
C ARG A 3 -1.82 -41.41 10.36
N LEU A 4 -1.54 -40.11 10.47
CA LEU A 4 -2.52 -39.04 10.20
C LEU A 4 -3.02 -39.08 8.76
N ALA A 5 -2.12 -39.22 7.78
CA ALA A 5 -2.50 -39.38 6.37
C ALA A 5 -3.43 -40.58 6.15
N LEU A 6 -3.13 -41.72 6.78
CA LEU A 6 -3.98 -42.90 6.68
C LEU A 6 -5.33 -42.67 7.37
N THR A 7 -5.38 -42.08 8.56
CA THR A 7 -6.65 -41.77 9.24
C THR A 7 -7.53 -40.85 8.40
N LEU A 8 -6.96 -39.77 7.84
CA LEU A 8 -7.66 -38.88 6.92
C LEU A 8 -8.13 -39.61 5.67
N ALA A 9 -7.31 -40.49 5.10
CA ALA A 9 -7.69 -41.29 3.94
C ALA A 9 -8.90 -42.18 4.25
N HIS A 10 -8.89 -42.88 5.38
CA HIS A 10 -10.02 -43.73 5.78
C HIS A 10 -11.30 -42.92 5.98
N LEU A 11 -11.22 -41.73 6.57
CA LEU A 11 -12.36 -40.83 6.74
C LEU A 11 -12.95 -40.40 5.38
N ILE A 12 -12.09 -39.97 4.45
CA ILE A 12 -12.50 -39.57 3.09
C ILE A 12 -13.11 -40.75 2.33
N ILE A 13 -12.50 -41.93 2.40
CA ILE A 13 -12.96 -43.12 1.67
C ILE A 13 -14.29 -43.64 2.24
N ALA A 14 -14.44 -43.67 3.57
CA ALA A 14 -15.63 -44.22 4.21
C ALA A 14 -16.87 -43.35 4.02
N ALA A 15 -16.72 -42.02 3.97
CA ALA A 15 -17.87 -41.11 3.90
C ALA A 15 -17.60 -39.82 3.11
N PRO A 16 -17.19 -39.88 1.82
CA PRO A 16 -16.75 -38.70 1.07
C PRO A 16 -17.82 -37.60 0.98
N LYS A 17 -19.09 -37.97 0.81
CA LYS A 17 -20.22 -37.01 0.78
C LYS A 17 -20.43 -36.30 2.12
N ARG A 18 -20.27 -37.01 3.25
CA ARG A 18 -20.45 -36.41 4.59
C ARG A 18 -19.32 -35.45 4.92
N VAL A 19 -18.10 -35.80 4.53
CA VAL A 19 -16.92 -34.93 4.70
C VAL A 19 -17.06 -33.64 3.90
N ILE A 20 -17.49 -33.73 2.62
CA ILE A 20 -17.78 -32.54 1.81
C ILE A 20 -18.89 -31.69 2.43
N ALA A 21 -19.99 -32.31 2.88
CA ALA A 21 -21.08 -31.59 3.52
C ALA A 21 -20.64 -30.88 4.82
N PHE A 22 -19.77 -31.51 5.61
CA PHE A 22 -19.20 -30.90 6.81
C PHE A 22 -18.32 -29.68 6.48
N LEU A 23 -17.46 -29.78 5.47
CA LEU A 23 -16.63 -28.65 5.03
C LEU A 23 -17.46 -27.52 4.40
N LEU A 24 -18.60 -27.83 3.78
CA LEU A 24 -19.53 -26.81 3.30
C LEU A 24 -20.26 -26.07 4.42
N LEU A 25 -20.44 -26.71 5.57
CA LEU A 25 -21.08 -26.08 6.72
C LEU A 25 -20.21 -24.97 7.32
N ILE A 26 -18.88 -25.11 7.27
CA ILE A 26 -17.93 -24.13 7.83
C ILE A 26 -18.13 -22.72 7.24
N PRO A 27 -18.02 -22.48 5.92
CA PRO A 27 -18.22 -21.15 5.36
C PRO A 27 -19.66 -20.66 5.54
N VAL A 28 -20.66 -21.54 5.58
CA VAL A 28 -22.05 -21.14 5.89
C VAL A 28 -22.16 -20.61 7.31
N LEU A 29 -21.58 -21.28 8.31
CA LEU A 29 -21.57 -20.79 9.69
C LEU A 29 -20.75 -19.52 9.87
N LEU A 30 -19.71 -19.33 9.05
CA LEU A 30 -18.85 -18.15 9.09
C LEU A 30 -19.39 -16.98 8.25
N SER A 31 -20.35 -17.22 7.36
CA SER A 31 -20.91 -16.22 6.45
C SER A 31 -21.51 -14.98 7.13
N PRO A 32 -22.12 -15.02 8.33
CA PRO A 32 -22.56 -13.81 9.00
C PRO A 32 -21.42 -12.81 9.27
N GLY A 33 -20.19 -13.32 9.44
CA GLY A 33 -19.01 -12.47 9.59
C GLY A 33 -18.76 -11.54 8.40
N LEU A 34 -19.16 -11.94 7.18
CA LEU A 34 -19.01 -11.10 6.00
C LEU A 34 -19.81 -9.78 6.09
N GLN A 35 -20.89 -9.75 6.87
CA GLN A 35 -21.69 -8.55 7.08
C GLN A 35 -21.01 -7.53 8.02
N HIS A 36 -19.97 -7.96 8.74
CA HIS A 36 -19.18 -7.13 9.64
C HIS A 36 -17.92 -6.56 8.98
N ILE A 37 -17.67 -6.88 7.71
CA ILE A 37 -16.56 -6.31 6.95
C ILE A 37 -16.87 -4.83 6.68
N LYS A 38 -15.99 -3.95 7.15
CA LYS A 38 -16.03 -2.51 6.89
C LYS A 38 -14.82 -2.09 6.09
N PHE A 39 -15.00 -1.16 5.17
CA PHE A 39 -13.91 -0.45 4.50
C PHE A 39 -13.59 0.82 5.27
N ASN A 40 -12.31 1.04 5.53
CA ASN A 40 -11.78 2.21 6.21
C ASN A 40 -10.75 2.88 5.29
N ASP A 41 -11.17 4.02 4.75
CA ASP A 41 -10.42 4.80 3.78
C ASP A 41 -9.73 6.01 4.43
N ASP A 42 -9.80 6.11 5.76
CA ASP A 42 -9.12 7.14 6.54
C ASP A 42 -7.63 6.77 6.70
N TYR A 43 -6.76 7.75 6.46
CA TYR A 43 -5.32 7.62 6.66
C TYR A 43 -4.94 7.31 8.12
N ARG A 44 -5.82 7.51 9.09
CA ARG A 44 -5.58 7.13 10.50
C ARG A 44 -5.39 5.64 10.69
N VAL A 45 -5.97 4.81 9.81
CA VAL A 45 -5.86 3.35 9.91
C VAL A 45 -4.40 2.87 9.83
N TYR A 46 -3.50 3.64 9.21
CA TYR A 46 -2.08 3.30 9.05
C TYR A 46 -1.26 3.47 10.33
N PHE A 47 -1.83 4.04 11.39
CA PHE A 47 -1.12 4.36 12.61
C PHE A 47 -1.74 3.67 13.82
N SER A 48 -0.90 3.22 14.75
CA SER A 48 -1.37 2.82 16.06
C SER A 48 -1.89 4.04 16.83
N LYS A 49 -2.84 3.83 17.76
CA LYS A 49 -3.46 4.92 18.54
C LYS A 49 -2.47 5.69 19.42
N ASP A 50 -1.36 5.08 19.75
CA ASP A 50 -0.26 5.63 20.57
C ASP A 50 0.89 6.19 19.74
N ASN A 51 0.76 6.23 18.40
CA ASN A 51 1.78 6.78 17.53
C ASN A 51 2.00 8.28 17.82
N VAL A 52 3.26 8.66 18.09
CA VAL A 52 3.62 10.02 18.50
C VAL A 52 3.29 11.06 17.42
N ASP A 53 3.50 10.73 16.15
CA ASP A 53 3.25 11.64 15.03
C ASP A 53 1.75 11.83 14.80
N LEU A 54 0.95 10.75 14.94
CA LEU A 54 -0.51 10.83 14.90
C LEU A 54 -1.04 11.69 16.04
N VAL A 55 -0.58 11.45 17.27
CA VAL A 55 -1.01 12.24 18.43
C VAL A 55 -0.63 13.71 18.27
N ALA A 56 0.55 14.01 17.74
CA ALA A 56 0.98 15.39 17.48
C ALA A 56 0.09 16.08 16.42
N TRP A 57 -0.28 15.35 15.37
CA TRP A 57 -1.21 15.84 14.35
C TRP A 57 -2.62 16.05 14.91
N GLU A 58 -3.15 15.10 15.69
CA GLU A 58 -4.47 15.21 16.31
C GLU A 58 -4.54 16.36 17.32
N ASN A 59 -3.51 16.54 18.16
CA ASN A 59 -3.42 17.69 19.06
C ASN A 59 -3.44 19.02 18.31
N LEU A 60 -2.78 19.09 17.15
CA LEU A 60 -2.82 20.28 16.30
C LEU A 60 -4.24 20.53 15.77
N LEU A 61 -4.93 19.49 15.29
CA LEU A 61 -6.31 19.60 14.80
C LEU A 61 -7.29 20.00 15.91
N ASP A 62 -7.10 19.49 17.13
CA ASP A 62 -7.94 19.81 18.29
C ASP A 62 -7.70 21.24 18.81
N THR A 63 -6.50 21.79 18.60
CA THR A 63 -6.15 23.15 19.02
C THR A 63 -6.76 24.23 18.11
N TYR A 64 -6.81 23.98 16.79
CA TYR A 64 -7.26 24.96 15.80
C TYR A 64 -8.61 24.55 15.18
N SER A 65 -8.58 23.64 14.21
CA SER A 65 -9.78 23.13 13.55
C SER A 65 -9.49 21.77 12.91
N ARG A 66 -10.37 20.79 13.20
CA ARG A 66 -10.34 19.46 12.59
C ARG A 66 -10.99 19.49 11.22
N THR A 67 -10.17 19.73 10.20
CA THR A 67 -10.64 19.85 8.81
C THR A 67 -9.71 19.18 7.83
N ASP A 68 -10.29 18.49 6.85
CA ASP A 68 -9.61 17.91 5.72
C ASP A 68 -9.71 18.86 4.51
N PRO A 69 -8.58 19.33 3.94
CA PRO A 69 -8.60 20.28 2.84
C PRO A 69 -9.00 19.63 1.50
N LEU A 70 -9.80 20.35 0.71
CA LEU A 70 -10.05 20.11 -0.71
C LEU A 70 -9.68 21.37 -1.49
N ILE A 71 -9.02 21.21 -2.63
CA ILE A 71 -8.61 22.32 -3.50
C ILE A 71 -9.38 22.23 -4.81
N VAL A 72 -10.00 23.33 -5.21
CA VAL A 72 -10.60 23.51 -6.54
C VAL A 72 -9.82 24.61 -7.24
N THR A 73 -9.21 24.34 -8.39
CA THR A 73 -8.54 25.39 -9.16
C THR A 73 -9.34 25.76 -10.39
N VAL A 74 -9.29 27.02 -10.80
CA VAL A 74 -9.89 27.53 -12.03
C VAL A 74 -8.77 28.12 -12.88
N GLU A 75 -8.50 27.52 -14.04
CA GLU A 75 -7.57 28.04 -15.06
C GLU A 75 -8.35 28.76 -16.15
N ALA A 76 -7.92 29.98 -16.51
CA ALA A 76 -8.43 30.66 -17.69
C ALA A 76 -7.85 30.05 -18.97
N THR A 77 -8.70 29.50 -19.83
CA THR A 77 -8.29 28.82 -21.08
C THR A 77 -8.52 29.70 -22.31
N GLN A 78 -8.06 29.24 -23.47
CA GLN A 78 -8.25 29.91 -24.78
C GLN A 78 -7.74 31.35 -24.86
N GLY A 79 -6.77 31.72 -23.99
CA GLY A 79 -6.22 33.07 -23.93
C GLY A 79 -7.11 34.10 -23.23
N ALA A 80 -8.19 33.65 -22.55
CA ALA A 80 -8.99 34.51 -21.68
C ALA A 80 -8.16 35.03 -20.49
N ASP A 81 -8.53 36.21 -19.99
CA ASP A 81 -7.94 36.76 -18.78
C ASP A 81 -8.72 36.25 -17.56
N LEU A 82 -8.00 35.74 -16.55
CA LEU A 82 -8.58 35.23 -15.31
C LEU A 82 -9.41 36.31 -14.60
N PHE A 83 -8.92 37.56 -14.63
CA PHE A 83 -9.63 38.72 -14.06
C PHE A 83 -10.68 39.31 -15.02
N SER A 84 -11.13 38.56 -16.03
CA SER A 84 -12.29 38.99 -16.82
C SER A 84 -13.57 38.96 -15.98
N PRO A 85 -14.56 39.83 -16.26
CA PRO A 85 -15.82 39.86 -15.51
C PRO A 85 -16.54 38.50 -15.49
N GLU A 86 -16.50 37.78 -16.60
CA GLU A 86 -17.15 36.47 -16.76
C GLU A 86 -16.51 35.40 -15.86
N ILE A 87 -15.17 35.30 -15.86
CA ILE A 87 -14.46 34.29 -15.06
C ILE A 87 -14.51 34.65 -13.57
N MET A 88 -14.36 35.93 -13.20
CA MET A 88 -14.48 36.33 -11.79
C MET A 88 -15.91 36.14 -11.25
N GLU A 89 -16.94 36.36 -12.07
CA GLU A 89 -18.32 36.00 -11.73
C GLU A 89 -18.47 34.48 -11.53
N ALA A 90 -17.82 33.67 -12.38
CA ALA A 90 -17.82 32.22 -12.24
C ALA A 90 -17.14 31.77 -10.95
N VAL A 91 -15.94 32.28 -10.63
CA VAL A 91 -15.20 31.97 -9.41
C VAL A 91 -16.00 32.37 -8.17
N GLN A 92 -16.68 33.51 -8.20
CA GLN A 92 -17.52 33.95 -7.08
C GLN A 92 -18.71 33.01 -6.87
N LYS A 93 -19.50 32.72 -7.91
CA LYS A 93 -20.65 31.81 -7.80
C LYS A 93 -20.22 30.41 -7.40
N LEU A 94 -19.09 29.93 -7.94
CA LEU A 94 -18.49 28.66 -7.56
C LEU A 94 -18.14 28.66 -6.07
N THR A 95 -17.53 29.73 -5.55
CA THR A 95 -17.25 29.88 -4.11
C THR A 95 -18.53 29.78 -3.28
N GLU A 96 -19.60 30.48 -3.67
CA GLU A 96 -20.91 30.46 -2.96
C GLU A 96 -21.58 29.09 -3.00
N GLU A 97 -21.49 28.37 -4.13
CA GLU A 97 -22.08 27.05 -4.29
C GLU A 97 -21.29 25.97 -3.53
N LEU A 98 -19.96 26.10 -3.46
CA LEU A 98 -19.09 25.19 -2.70
C LEU A 98 -19.36 25.26 -1.18
N TRP A 99 -19.84 26.39 -0.65
CA TRP A 99 -20.32 26.50 0.73
C TRP A 99 -21.53 25.60 1.03
N GLN A 100 -22.29 25.19 0.01
CA GLN A 100 -23.47 24.34 0.15
C GLN A 100 -23.15 22.84 0.06
N VAL A 101 -21.88 22.48 -0.14
CA VAL A 101 -21.44 21.08 -0.14
C VAL A 101 -21.46 20.57 1.31
N ASP A 102 -22.00 19.36 1.49
CA ASP A 102 -22.04 18.73 2.81
C ASP A 102 -20.64 18.67 3.45
N PHE A 103 -20.60 18.85 4.77
CA PHE A 103 -19.40 18.84 5.60
C PHE A 103 -18.44 20.03 5.39
N VAL A 104 -18.68 20.92 4.44
CA VAL A 104 -17.89 22.15 4.29
C VAL A 104 -18.13 23.07 5.48
N THR A 105 -17.03 23.47 6.12
CA THR A 105 -17.03 24.41 7.25
C THR A 105 -16.45 25.76 6.88
N ARG A 106 -15.64 25.81 5.82
CA ARG A 106 -15.01 27.03 5.31
C ARG A 106 -14.67 26.89 3.83
N VAL A 107 -14.83 27.98 3.09
CA VAL A 107 -14.35 28.13 1.71
C VAL A 107 -13.58 29.45 1.59
N ASP A 108 -12.30 29.37 1.23
CA ASP A 108 -11.44 30.53 0.98
C ASP A 108 -11.11 30.62 -0.51
N SER A 109 -11.36 31.76 -1.14
CA SER A 109 -11.01 32.05 -2.52
C SER A 109 -10.45 33.46 -2.66
N ILE A 110 -9.96 33.79 -3.86
CA ILE A 110 -9.55 35.17 -4.16
C ILE A 110 -10.72 36.15 -4.07
N THR A 111 -11.97 35.72 -4.31
CA THR A 111 -13.12 36.63 -4.36
C THR A 111 -13.55 37.06 -2.97
N ASN A 112 -13.60 36.12 -2.01
CA ASN A 112 -14.01 36.39 -0.64
C ASN A 112 -12.84 36.66 0.33
N PHE A 113 -11.63 36.87 -0.20
CA PHE A 113 -10.48 37.25 0.61
C PHE A 113 -10.73 38.60 1.27
N GLN A 114 -10.64 38.67 2.60
CA GLN A 114 -10.91 39.90 3.34
C GLN A 114 -9.83 40.96 3.10
N HIS A 115 -10.14 41.95 2.28
CA HIS A 115 -9.32 43.11 2.00
C HIS A 115 -9.58 44.21 3.04
N ILE A 116 -8.51 44.87 3.51
CA ILE A 116 -8.60 45.93 4.51
C ILE A 116 -7.96 47.17 3.91
N GLU A 117 -8.74 48.22 3.71
CA GLU A 117 -8.29 49.49 3.16
C GLU A 117 -8.69 50.63 4.11
N ALA A 118 -7.82 51.64 4.18
CA ALA A 118 -8.14 52.89 4.87
C ALA A 118 -8.84 53.82 3.89
N ASP A 119 -10.12 54.10 4.13
CA ASP A 119 -10.83 55.21 3.51
C ASP A 119 -10.69 56.44 4.42
N ALA A 120 -10.76 57.65 3.86
CA ALA A 120 -10.31 58.91 4.50
C ALA A 120 -10.83 59.18 5.92
N GLU A 121 -11.94 58.55 6.33
CA GLU A 121 -12.54 58.65 7.67
C GLU A 121 -12.82 57.29 8.35
N GLU A 122 -12.69 56.15 7.65
CA GLU A 122 -13.07 54.81 8.15
C GLU A 122 -12.16 53.69 7.60
N ILE A 123 -12.04 52.58 8.33
CA ILE A 123 -11.35 51.38 7.83
C ILE A 123 -12.40 50.42 7.29
N LEU A 124 -12.32 50.12 6.00
CA LEU A 124 -13.22 49.20 5.33
C LEU A 124 -12.62 47.80 5.32
N VAL A 125 -13.38 46.83 5.80
CA VAL A 125 -13.10 45.39 5.67
C VAL A 125 -14.17 44.81 4.76
N GLU A 126 -13.78 44.40 3.56
CA GLU A 126 -14.69 43.86 2.54
C GLU A 126 -14.03 42.74 1.74
N ASP A 127 -14.84 41.96 1.04
CA ASP A 127 -14.37 40.97 0.07
C ASP A 127 -13.53 41.64 -1.02
N LEU A 128 -12.40 41.03 -1.38
CA LEU A 128 -11.48 41.57 -2.39
C LEU A 128 -12.19 41.80 -3.74
N VAL A 129 -13.15 40.95 -4.10
CA VAL A 129 -13.92 41.08 -5.34
C VAL A 129 -15.41 41.24 -5.03
N LEU A 130 -15.94 42.43 -5.32
CA LEU A 130 -17.34 42.77 -5.12
C LEU A 130 -18.18 42.46 -6.37
N PRO A 131 -19.24 41.64 -6.28
CA PRO A 131 -20.08 41.24 -7.42
C PRO A 131 -20.60 42.41 -8.25
N GLU A 132 -21.07 43.46 -7.59
CA GLU A 132 -21.69 44.62 -8.25
C GLU A 132 -20.69 45.48 -9.02
N LYS A 133 -19.38 45.32 -8.78
CA LYS A 133 -18.30 46.08 -9.44
C LYS A 133 -17.57 45.28 -10.53
N LEU A 134 -17.92 44.01 -10.76
CA LEU A 134 -17.27 43.13 -11.75
C LEU A 134 -17.25 43.70 -13.17
N ARG A 135 -18.24 44.51 -13.56
CA ARG A 135 -18.29 45.12 -14.91
C ARG A 135 -17.42 46.37 -15.07
N ASN A 136 -16.75 46.84 -14.01
CA ASN A 136 -15.85 47.99 -14.06
C ASN A 136 -14.41 47.53 -14.36
N PRO A 137 -13.85 47.81 -15.56
CA PRO A 137 -12.51 47.33 -15.93
C PRO A 137 -11.39 47.89 -15.03
N GLY A 138 -11.53 49.13 -14.55
CA GLY A 138 -10.54 49.75 -13.65
C GLY A 138 -10.55 49.08 -12.27
N TYR A 139 -11.72 48.63 -11.81
CA TYR A 139 -11.87 47.91 -10.55
C TYR A 139 -11.11 46.58 -10.57
N LEU A 140 -11.37 45.71 -11.55
CA LEU A 140 -10.72 44.40 -11.64
C LEU A 140 -9.20 44.50 -11.83
N SER A 141 -8.74 45.49 -12.59
CA SER A 141 -7.30 45.76 -12.73
C SER A 141 -6.65 46.14 -11.39
N SER A 142 -7.33 46.91 -10.55
CA SER A 142 -6.84 47.26 -9.20
C SER A 142 -6.82 46.05 -8.25
N ARG A 143 -7.87 45.20 -8.29
CA ARG A 143 -7.95 43.99 -7.46
C ARG A 143 -6.91 42.94 -7.87
N ARG A 144 -6.60 42.84 -9.17
CA ARG A 144 -5.47 42.06 -9.68
C ARG A 144 -4.15 42.51 -9.08
N ALA A 145 -3.85 43.80 -9.11
CA ALA A 145 -2.61 44.33 -8.55
C ALA A 145 -2.47 44.04 -7.04
N ILE A 146 -3.58 44.10 -6.31
CA ILE A 146 -3.61 43.71 -4.89
C ILE A 146 -3.30 42.21 -4.75
N ALA A 147 -4.02 41.35 -5.46
CA ALA A 147 -3.85 39.90 -5.42
C ALA A 147 -2.43 39.44 -5.78
N GLU A 148 -1.81 40.05 -6.79
CA GLU A 148 -0.43 39.75 -7.22
C GLU A 148 0.64 40.21 -6.21
N SER A 149 0.28 41.11 -5.27
CA SER A 149 1.20 41.67 -4.27
C SER A 149 0.98 41.14 -2.85
N GLU A 150 -0.21 40.62 -2.54
CA GLU A 150 -0.58 40.16 -1.21
C GLU A 150 0.06 38.79 -0.91
N PRO A 151 0.96 38.68 0.10
CA PRO A 151 1.66 37.43 0.40
C PRO A 151 0.74 36.24 0.69
N ARG A 152 -0.45 36.48 1.24
CA ARG A 152 -1.43 35.41 1.51
C ARG A 152 -2.14 34.87 0.26
N ILE A 153 -2.14 35.64 -0.84
CA ILE A 153 -2.79 35.29 -2.10
C ILE A 153 -1.77 34.78 -3.11
N LYS A 154 -0.67 35.52 -3.29
CA LYS A 154 0.34 35.21 -4.30
C LYS A 154 0.94 33.82 -4.07
N ASP A 155 1.06 33.07 -5.17
CA ASP A 155 1.56 31.70 -5.27
C ASP A 155 0.69 30.65 -4.56
N ARG A 156 -0.12 31.02 -3.55
CA ARG A 156 -1.06 30.13 -2.87
C ARG A 156 -2.45 30.09 -3.55
N MET A 157 -3.13 31.23 -3.60
CA MET A 157 -4.47 31.36 -4.20
C MET A 157 -4.42 31.81 -5.65
N LEU A 158 -3.35 32.49 -6.07
CA LEU A 158 -3.15 32.97 -7.43
C LEU A 158 -1.77 32.53 -7.94
N SER A 159 -1.72 31.87 -9.09
CA SER A 159 -0.45 31.45 -9.71
C SER A 159 0.44 32.65 -10.04
N SER A 160 1.76 32.46 -10.08
CA SER A 160 2.70 33.56 -10.37
C SER A 160 2.50 34.18 -11.77
N ASP A 161 1.93 33.42 -12.71
CA ASP A 161 1.57 33.89 -14.06
C ASP A 161 0.18 34.54 -14.14
N GLY A 162 -0.58 34.54 -13.04
CA GLY A 162 -1.91 35.15 -12.92
C GLY A 162 -3.01 34.46 -13.74
N LYS A 163 -2.81 33.20 -14.15
CA LYS A 163 -3.75 32.44 -15.00
C LYS A 163 -4.61 31.43 -14.26
N VAL A 164 -4.19 31.02 -13.07
CA VAL A 164 -4.87 30.02 -12.25
C VAL A 164 -5.20 30.63 -10.88
N THR A 165 -6.44 30.46 -10.43
CA THR A 165 -6.83 30.74 -9.03
C THR A 165 -7.25 29.46 -8.33
N ALA A 166 -6.96 29.35 -7.03
CA ALA A 166 -7.43 28.27 -6.17
C ALA A 166 -8.54 28.73 -5.22
N ILE A 167 -9.46 27.81 -4.97
CA ILE A 167 -10.51 27.85 -3.95
C ILE A 167 -10.22 26.70 -2.99
N TYR A 168 -9.97 27.03 -1.72
CA TYR A 168 -9.66 26.09 -0.66
C TYR A 168 -10.90 25.83 0.19
N LEU A 169 -11.33 24.57 0.25
CA LEU A 169 -12.41 24.13 1.12
C LEU A 169 -11.81 23.42 2.33
N GLN A 170 -12.40 23.64 3.50
CA GLN A 170 -12.11 22.89 4.72
C GLN A 170 -13.33 22.07 5.11
N LEU A 171 -13.20 20.75 5.06
CA LEU A 171 -14.31 19.82 5.32
C LEU A 171 -14.14 19.14 6.67
N MET A 172 -15.20 19.09 7.48
CA MET A 172 -15.26 18.27 8.68
C MET A 172 -15.97 16.96 8.37
N ILE A 173 -15.21 16.01 7.83
CA ILE A 173 -15.75 14.71 7.42
C ILE A 173 -16.14 13.89 8.67
N PRO A 174 -17.41 13.46 8.80
CA PRO A 174 -17.82 12.59 9.89
C PRO A 174 -17.26 11.17 9.71
N ASP A 175 -17.11 10.44 10.81
CA ASP A 175 -16.85 9.00 10.81
C ASP A 175 -18.11 8.22 10.37
N LYS A 176 -18.44 8.36 9.09
CA LYS A 176 -19.59 7.78 8.40
C LYS A 176 -19.08 7.18 7.08
N GLU A 177 -19.53 5.97 6.80
CA GLU A 177 -19.26 5.28 5.54
C GLU A 177 -19.65 6.16 4.33
N ASN A 178 -18.78 6.20 3.32
CA ASN A 178 -18.94 6.97 2.08
C ASN A 178 -18.99 8.51 2.22
N ALA A 179 -18.80 9.11 3.40
CA ALA A 179 -18.86 10.58 3.53
C ALA A 179 -17.86 11.31 2.62
N ILE A 180 -16.65 10.77 2.48
CA ILE A 180 -15.61 11.28 1.57
C ILE A 180 -16.08 11.18 0.10
N ALA A 181 -16.62 10.02 -0.30
CA ALA A 181 -17.10 9.78 -1.65
C ALA A 181 -18.30 10.68 -1.99
N GLU A 182 -19.23 10.89 -1.05
CA GLU A 182 -20.37 11.80 -1.18
C GLU A 182 -19.90 13.25 -1.44
N ALA A 183 -18.94 13.75 -0.65
CA ALA A 183 -18.39 15.09 -0.81
C ALA A 183 -17.64 15.25 -2.14
N ALA A 184 -16.75 14.30 -2.47
CA ALA A 184 -15.98 14.32 -3.72
C ALA A 184 -16.90 14.27 -4.96
N ALA A 185 -17.92 13.40 -4.96
CA ALA A 185 -18.89 13.31 -6.04
C ALA A 185 -19.70 14.61 -6.20
N LYS A 186 -20.08 15.26 -5.09
CA LYS A 186 -20.79 16.54 -5.14
C LYS A 186 -19.92 17.65 -5.73
N VAL A 187 -18.64 17.75 -5.33
CA VAL A 187 -17.71 18.74 -5.88
C VAL A 187 -17.42 18.48 -7.36
N ARG A 188 -17.24 17.22 -7.79
CA ARG A 188 -17.12 16.86 -9.22
C ARG A 188 -18.36 17.26 -10.02
N SER A 189 -19.56 17.03 -9.48
CA SER A 189 -20.79 17.46 -10.14
C SER A 189 -20.89 18.97 -10.28
N ILE A 190 -20.39 19.74 -9.31
CA ILE A 190 -20.32 21.21 -9.39
C ILE A 190 -19.30 21.60 -10.48
N ARG A 191 -18.08 21.02 -10.45
CA ARG A 191 -17.05 21.23 -11.49
C ARG A 191 -17.63 21.06 -12.89
N ASP A 192 -18.22 19.90 -13.18
CA ASP A 192 -18.73 19.54 -14.51
C ASP A 192 -19.80 20.53 -15.01
N ASP A 193 -20.63 21.03 -14.11
CA ASP A 193 -21.67 22.01 -14.44
C ASP A 193 -21.10 23.40 -14.70
N TYR A 194 -20.08 23.84 -13.97
CA TYR A 194 -19.39 25.11 -14.25
C TYR A 194 -18.60 25.08 -15.56
N GLU A 195 -17.91 23.98 -15.87
CA GLU A 195 -17.21 23.82 -17.15
C GLU A 195 -18.17 23.82 -18.35
N GLN A 196 -19.40 23.33 -18.18
CA GLN A 196 -20.44 23.44 -19.21
C GLN A 196 -21.01 24.85 -19.34
N ARG A 197 -21.18 25.57 -18.22
CA ARG A 197 -21.73 26.93 -18.20
C ARG A 197 -20.74 27.98 -18.72
N TYR A 198 -19.44 27.76 -18.53
CA TYR A 198 -18.38 28.71 -18.85
C TYR A 198 -17.33 28.07 -19.76
N ALA A 199 -17.31 28.42 -21.04
CA ALA A 199 -16.47 27.75 -22.04
C ALA A 199 -14.95 28.03 -21.94
N ASN A 200 -14.56 29.03 -21.16
CA ASN A 200 -13.18 29.53 -21.06
C ASN A 200 -12.50 29.20 -19.72
N ILE A 201 -13.00 28.19 -19.00
CA ILE A 201 -12.40 27.72 -17.75
C ILE A 201 -12.11 26.21 -17.82
N ASP A 202 -11.03 25.79 -17.17
CA ASP A 202 -10.73 24.39 -16.85
C ASP A 202 -10.62 24.29 -15.32
N ILE A 203 -11.29 23.32 -14.72
CA ILE A 203 -11.37 23.18 -13.28
C ILE A 203 -10.75 21.86 -12.84
N ARG A 204 -9.76 21.94 -11.95
CA ARG A 204 -9.02 20.79 -11.41
C ARG A 204 -9.29 20.61 -9.93
N LEU A 205 -9.29 19.38 -9.46
CA LEU A 205 -9.61 19.02 -8.09
C LEU A 205 -8.43 18.35 -7.40
N GLY A 206 -8.14 18.77 -6.17
CA GLY A 206 -7.05 18.20 -5.37
C GLY A 206 -7.31 18.27 -3.87
N GLY A 207 -6.25 18.07 -3.08
CA GLY A 207 -6.33 18.01 -1.62
C GLY A 207 -6.61 16.61 -1.09
N ILE A 208 -6.64 16.47 0.24
CA ILE A 208 -6.68 15.18 0.91
C ILE A 208 -8.03 14.45 0.72
N VAL A 209 -9.13 15.20 0.59
CA VAL A 209 -10.46 14.61 0.36
C VAL A 209 -10.49 13.89 -1.00
N MET A 210 -9.92 14.51 -2.04
CA MET A 210 -9.82 13.89 -3.37
C MET A 210 -8.84 12.72 -3.38
N LEU A 211 -7.75 12.79 -2.62
CA LEU A 211 -6.82 11.68 -2.44
C LEU A 211 -7.51 10.46 -1.82
N ASN A 212 -8.25 10.66 -0.73
CA ASN A 212 -8.95 9.56 -0.04
C ASN A 212 -10.08 8.98 -0.91
N ALA A 213 -10.83 9.83 -1.63
CA ALA A 213 -11.81 9.38 -2.61
C ALA A 213 -11.16 8.52 -3.70
N ALA A 214 -9.99 8.92 -4.21
CA ALA A 214 -9.25 8.15 -5.21
C ALA A 214 -8.82 6.77 -4.66
N PHE A 215 -8.27 6.70 -3.44
CA PHE A 215 -7.91 5.42 -2.82
C PHE A 215 -9.07 4.43 -2.79
N ASP A 216 -10.23 4.90 -2.35
CA ASP A 216 -11.45 4.11 -2.22
C ASP A 216 -12.01 3.70 -3.60
N GLU A 217 -12.06 4.64 -4.56
CA GLU A 217 -12.49 4.38 -5.94
C GLU A 217 -11.64 3.33 -6.64
N TYR A 218 -10.31 3.46 -6.59
CA TYR A 218 -9.41 2.51 -7.25
C TYR A 218 -9.38 1.16 -6.52
N ALA A 219 -9.45 1.13 -5.19
CA ALA A 219 -9.55 -0.13 -4.45
C ALA A 219 -10.83 -0.90 -4.80
N ARG A 220 -11.98 -0.23 -4.86
CA ARG A 220 -13.24 -0.86 -5.28
C ARG A 220 -13.23 -1.27 -6.75
N ALA A 221 -12.66 -0.45 -7.63
CA ALA A 221 -12.52 -0.79 -9.04
C ALA A 221 -11.67 -2.05 -9.23
N ASP A 222 -10.55 -2.16 -8.51
CA ASP A 222 -9.69 -3.35 -8.53
C ASP A 222 -10.43 -4.59 -8.02
N MET A 223 -11.18 -4.48 -6.92
CA MET A 223 -12.01 -5.59 -6.42
C MET A 223 -13.10 -6.00 -7.40
N ALA A 224 -13.73 -5.06 -8.10
CA ALA A 224 -14.79 -5.34 -9.06
C ALA A 224 -14.28 -5.91 -10.39
N THR A 225 -13.06 -5.55 -10.79
CA THR A 225 -12.51 -5.90 -12.12
C THR A 225 -11.38 -6.92 -12.06
N LEU A 226 -10.32 -6.67 -11.28
CA LEU A 226 -9.14 -7.54 -11.21
C LEU A 226 -9.44 -8.88 -10.55
N PHE A 227 -10.25 -8.91 -9.49
CA PHE A 227 -10.56 -10.17 -8.81
C PHE A 227 -11.32 -11.17 -9.72
N PRO A 228 -12.42 -10.80 -10.40
CA PRO A 228 -13.06 -11.69 -11.37
C PRO A 228 -12.16 -12.05 -12.55
N LEU A 229 -11.37 -11.09 -13.06
CA LEU A 229 -10.44 -11.32 -14.16
C LEU A 229 -9.37 -12.35 -13.78
N MET A 230 -8.76 -12.22 -12.60
CA MET A 230 -7.74 -13.14 -12.11
C MET A 230 -8.34 -14.53 -11.83
N PHE A 231 -9.54 -14.60 -11.27
CA PHE A 231 -10.27 -15.85 -11.12
C PHE A 231 -10.51 -16.54 -12.48
N LEU A 232 -10.89 -15.78 -13.50
CA LEU A 232 -11.05 -16.27 -14.88
C LEU A 232 -9.72 -16.75 -15.47
N ILE A 233 -8.65 -15.97 -15.30
CA ILE A 233 -7.29 -16.33 -15.74
C ILE A 233 -6.86 -17.65 -15.10
N PHE A 234 -7.07 -17.84 -13.79
CA PHE A 234 -6.80 -19.12 -13.13
C PHE A 234 -7.62 -20.26 -13.69
N MET A 235 -8.93 -20.08 -13.89
CA MET A 235 -9.76 -21.11 -14.51
C MET A 235 -9.21 -21.53 -15.88
N ILE A 236 -8.84 -20.57 -16.72
CA ILE A 236 -8.30 -20.81 -18.06
C ILE A 236 -6.96 -21.56 -17.97
N ILE A 237 -6.00 -21.04 -17.21
CA ILE A 237 -4.67 -21.66 -17.08
C ILE A 237 -4.79 -23.08 -16.54
N MET A 238 -5.59 -23.29 -15.50
CA MET A 238 -5.78 -24.61 -14.92
C MET A 238 -6.48 -25.58 -15.90
N ALA A 239 -7.50 -25.11 -16.61
CA ALA A 239 -8.17 -25.92 -17.63
C ALA A 239 -7.20 -26.32 -18.75
N LEU A 240 -6.31 -25.44 -19.17
CA LEU A 240 -5.27 -25.71 -20.18
C LEU A 240 -4.20 -26.69 -19.66
N LEU A 241 -3.70 -26.49 -18.44
CA LEU A 241 -2.62 -27.27 -17.87
C LEU A 241 -3.07 -28.69 -17.47
N PHE A 242 -4.23 -28.83 -16.83
CA PHE A 242 -4.77 -30.13 -16.45
C PHE A 242 -5.53 -30.83 -17.58
N ARG A 243 -5.89 -30.10 -18.65
CA ARG A 243 -6.78 -30.57 -19.74
C ARG A 243 -8.04 -31.25 -19.21
N SER A 244 -8.55 -30.82 -18.06
CA SER A 244 -9.67 -31.45 -17.37
C SER A 244 -10.47 -30.44 -16.56
N TRP A 245 -11.64 -30.08 -17.07
CA TRP A 245 -12.55 -29.15 -16.39
C TRP A 245 -12.99 -29.66 -15.01
N LYS A 246 -13.04 -30.99 -14.81
CA LYS A 246 -13.40 -31.60 -13.51
C LYS A 246 -12.34 -31.33 -12.45
N VAL A 247 -11.06 -31.39 -12.83
CA VAL A 247 -9.94 -31.09 -11.91
C VAL A 247 -9.95 -29.61 -11.56
N THR A 248 -10.11 -28.75 -12.57
CA THR A 248 -10.24 -27.30 -12.38
C THR A 248 -11.39 -26.98 -11.42
N LEU A 249 -12.57 -27.57 -11.63
CA LEU A 249 -13.73 -27.35 -10.75
C LEU A 249 -13.45 -27.76 -9.30
N CYS A 250 -12.76 -28.87 -9.06
CA CYS A 250 -12.42 -29.30 -7.70
C CYS A 250 -11.55 -28.26 -6.96
N ILE A 251 -10.54 -27.71 -7.64
CA ILE A 251 -9.62 -26.74 -7.03
C ILE A 251 -10.29 -25.39 -6.86
N VAL A 252 -11.05 -24.93 -7.87
CA VAL A 252 -11.82 -23.70 -7.81
C VAL A 252 -12.83 -23.75 -6.66
N PHE A 253 -13.57 -24.86 -6.54
CA PHE A 253 -14.54 -25.06 -5.46
C PHE A 253 -13.87 -25.01 -4.08
N SER A 254 -12.75 -25.70 -3.90
CA SER A 254 -11.95 -25.64 -2.68
C SER A 254 -11.47 -24.22 -2.35
N THR A 255 -11.11 -23.47 -3.38
CA THR A 255 -10.59 -22.11 -3.25
C THR A 255 -11.68 -21.13 -2.85
N ILE A 256 -12.87 -21.23 -3.44
CA ILE A 256 -14.03 -20.42 -3.03
C ILE A 256 -14.33 -20.64 -1.55
N LEU A 257 -14.46 -21.90 -1.09
CA LEU A 257 -14.74 -22.16 0.33
C LEU A 257 -13.64 -21.63 1.25
N THR A 258 -12.39 -21.62 0.80
CA THR A 258 -11.24 -21.07 1.53
C THR A 258 -11.37 -19.56 1.73
N VAL A 259 -11.62 -18.82 0.65
CA VAL A 259 -11.80 -17.36 0.68
C VAL A 259 -12.97 -16.99 1.60
N PHE A 260 -14.14 -17.62 1.40
CA PHE A 260 -15.32 -17.36 2.23
C PHE A 260 -15.09 -17.65 3.72
N SER A 261 -14.38 -18.74 4.05
CA SER A 261 -14.09 -19.07 5.44
C SER A 261 -13.11 -18.08 6.08
N ALA A 262 -12.06 -17.68 5.35
CA ALA A 262 -11.08 -16.71 5.84
C ALA A 262 -11.72 -15.34 6.12
N PHE A 263 -12.55 -14.83 5.20
CA PHE A 263 -13.22 -13.54 5.36
C PHE A 263 -14.36 -13.58 6.37
N GLY A 264 -15.06 -14.70 6.50
CA GLY A 264 -16.05 -14.88 7.56
C GLY A 264 -15.42 -14.76 8.96
N VAL A 265 -14.25 -15.37 9.20
CA VAL A 265 -13.52 -15.19 10.47
C VAL A 265 -13.01 -13.75 10.62
N THR A 266 -12.45 -13.18 9.55
CA THR A 266 -11.91 -11.81 9.55
C THR A 266 -12.96 -10.78 9.97
N GLY A 267 -14.18 -10.89 9.45
CA GLY A 267 -15.28 -10.01 9.85
C GLY A 267 -15.71 -10.18 11.30
N PHE A 268 -15.69 -11.39 11.86
CA PHE A 268 -15.95 -11.59 13.30
C PHE A 268 -14.85 -11.03 14.20
N LEU A 269 -13.61 -10.96 13.70
CA LEU A 269 -12.50 -10.32 14.41
C LEU A 269 -12.60 -8.79 14.37
N GLY A 270 -13.54 -8.22 13.60
CA GLY A 270 -13.69 -6.77 13.44
C GLY A 270 -12.54 -6.13 12.69
N ILE A 271 -11.83 -6.91 11.86
CA ILE A 271 -10.71 -6.39 11.09
C ILE A 271 -11.24 -5.59 9.90
N GLU A 272 -10.88 -4.31 9.86
CA GLU A 272 -11.28 -3.38 8.80
C GLU A 272 -10.40 -3.55 7.56
N PHE A 273 -11.02 -3.39 6.39
CA PHE A 273 -10.34 -3.36 5.11
C PHE A 273 -9.84 -1.95 4.82
N SER A 274 -8.56 -1.85 4.53
CA SER A 274 -7.95 -0.65 3.95
C SER A 274 -7.63 -0.92 2.48
N PRO A 275 -7.30 0.12 1.68
CA PRO A 275 -6.79 -0.05 0.32
C PRO A 275 -5.61 -1.05 0.25
N HIS A 276 -4.78 -1.13 1.28
CA HIS A 276 -3.59 -1.99 1.32
C HIS A 276 -3.89 -3.44 1.73
N SER A 277 -4.89 -3.66 2.60
CA SER A 277 -5.33 -5.02 2.95
C SER A 277 -6.36 -5.57 1.95
N SER A 278 -6.90 -4.74 1.05
CA SER A 278 -7.85 -5.13 -0.01
C SER A 278 -7.31 -6.21 -0.96
N ILE A 279 -5.98 -6.38 -0.99
CA ILE A 279 -5.28 -7.39 -1.78
C ILE A 279 -5.42 -8.82 -1.22
N ALA A 280 -5.80 -8.96 0.05
CA ALA A 280 -5.87 -10.25 0.75
C ALA A 280 -6.66 -11.35 -0.01
N PRO A 281 -7.86 -11.09 -0.59
CA PRO A 281 -8.62 -12.12 -1.29
C PRO A 281 -7.85 -12.75 -2.44
N HIS A 282 -7.09 -11.93 -3.17
CA HIS A 282 -6.29 -12.38 -4.29
C HIS A 282 -5.10 -13.23 -3.83
N VAL A 283 -4.41 -12.80 -2.77
CA VAL A 283 -3.30 -13.56 -2.18
C VAL A 283 -3.78 -14.95 -1.73
N ILE A 284 -4.91 -15.00 -1.01
CA ILE A 284 -5.53 -16.24 -0.52
C ILE A 284 -5.96 -17.13 -1.68
N LEU A 285 -6.58 -16.55 -2.73
CA LEU A 285 -6.97 -17.28 -3.93
C LEU A 285 -5.76 -17.98 -4.55
N THR A 286 -4.67 -17.24 -4.72
CA THR A 286 -3.47 -17.69 -5.41
C THR A 286 -2.76 -18.82 -4.64
N ILE A 287 -2.62 -18.68 -3.32
CA ILE A 287 -2.03 -19.72 -2.46
C ILE A 287 -2.90 -20.98 -2.43
N SER A 288 -4.22 -20.82 -2.30
CA SER A 288 -5.15 -21.95 -2.29
C SER A 288 -5.09 -22.76 -3.59
N VAL A 289 -4.97 -22.08 -4.74
CA VAL A 289 -4.78 -22.74 -6.03
C VAL A 289 -3.45 -23.50 -6.07
N ALA A 290 -2.35 -22.89 -5.61
CA ALA A 290 -1.02 -23.54 -5.56
C ALA A 290 -1.04 -24.83 -4.73
N VAL A 291 -1.56 -24.77 -3.50
CA VAL A 291 -1.72 -25.97 -2.64
C VAL A 291 -2.60 -27.01 -3.33
N GLY A 292 -3.71 -26.58 -3.94
CA GLY A 292 -4.63 -27.47 -4.64
C GLY A 292 -3.99 -28.21 -5.82
N ILE A 293 -3.05 -27.58 -6.54
CA ILE A 293 -2.30 -28.18 -7.66
C ILE A 293 -1.46 -29.37 -7.18
N HIS A 294 -0.70 -29.24 -6.09
CA HIS A 294 0.13 -30.32 -5.55
C HIS A 294 -0.71 -31.56 -5.17
N VAL A 295 -1.86 -31.33 -4.54
CA VAL A 295 -2.78 -32.39 -4.13
C VAL A 295 -3.44 -33.06 -5.33
N ALA A 296 -4.01 -32.27 -6.24
CA ALA A 296 -4.70 -32.79 -7.41
C ALA A 296 -3.76 -33.59 -8.30
N LEU A 297 -2.53 -33.10 -8.53
CA LEU A 297 -1.56 -33.79 -9.36
C LEU A 297 -1.11 -35.12 -8.72
N SER A 298 -0.92 -35.13 -7.40
CA SER A 298 -0.61 -36.36 -6.65
C SER A 298 -1.73 -37.41 -6.73
N PHE A 299 -2.99 -36.96 -6.75
CA PHE A 299 -4.14 -37.82 -6.99
C PHE A 299 -4.14 -38.40 -8.40
N LEU A 300 -3.90 -37.57 -9.42
CA LEU A 300 -3.80 -38.04 -10.81
C LEU A 300 -2.66 -39.04 -10.99
N PHE A 301 -1.50 -38.82 -10.36
CA PHE A 301 -0.40 -39.81 -10.33
C PHE A 301 -0.81 -41.10 -9.61
N GLY A 302 -1.51 -41.00 -8.48
CA GLY A 302 -2.07 -42.14 -7.77
C GLY A 302 -3.02 -42.96 -8.64
N ARG A 303 -3.94 -42.32 -9.36
CA ARG A 303 -4.89 -42.97 -10.28
C ARG A 303 -4.22 -43.63 -11.48
N ALA A 304 -3.08 -43.10 -11.93
CA ALA A 304 -2.31 -43.73 -13.01
C ALA A 304 -1.57 -44.99 -12.57
N ARG A 305 -1.16 -45.04 -11.30
CA ARG A 305 -0.39 -46.14 -10.72
C ARG A 305 -1.27 -47.23 -10.11
N TYR A 306 -2.40 -46.85 -9.52
CA TYR A 306 -3.30 -47.75 -8.79
C TYR A 306 -4.68 -47.80 -9.46
N PRO A 307 -5.18 -49.01 -9.80
CA PRO A 307 -6.51 -49.16 -10.41
C PRO A 307 -7.66 -48.72 -9.48
N ASN A 308 -7.50 -48.94 -8.17
CA ASN A 308 -8.49 -48.58 -7.16
C ASN A 308 -8.42 -47.08 -6.81
N ARG A 309 -9.58 -46.44 -6.63
CA ARG A 309 -9.68 -45.02 -6.26
C ARG A 309 -9.21 -44.79 -4.83
N ASP A 310 -9.50 -45.73 -3.94
CA ASP A 310 -9.16 -45.65 -2.51
C ASP A 310 -7.65 -45.61 -2.32
N ASP A 311 -6.92 -46.42 -3.07
CA ASP A 311 -5.46 -46.46 -3.01
C ASP A 311 -4.84 -45.19 -3.60
N ALA A 312 -5.50 -44.56 -4.58
CA ALA A 312 -5.10 -43.24 -5.06
C ALA A 312 -5.29 -42.15 -3.98
N VAL A 313 -6.39 -42.17 -3.21
CA VAL A 313 -6.60 -41.25 -2.07
C VAL A 313 -5.52 -41.46 -1.00
N LYS A 314 -5.26 -42.71 -0.61
CA LYS A 314 -4.19 -43.04 0.35
C LYS A 314 -2.83 -42.55 -0.12
N HIS A 315 -2.49 -42.82 -1.38
CA HIS A 315 -1.25 -42.33 -1.98
C HIS A 315 -1.15 -40.81 -1.93
N THR A 316 -2.22 -40.11 -2.34
CA THR A 316 -2.28 -38.63 -2.34
C THR A 316 -1.96 -38.06 -0.97
N LEU A 317 -2.66 -38.53 0.07
CA LEU A 317 -2.44 -38.03 1.43
C LEU A 317 -1.08 -38.42 1.98
N GLN A 318 -0.58 -39.63 1.72
CA GLN A 318 0.75 -40.04 2.13
C GLN A 318 1.87 -39.23 1.45
N GLN A 319 1.66 -38.77 0.21
CA GLN A 319 2.62 -37.92 -0.48
C GLN A 319 2.60 -36.47 0.03
N ASN A 320 1.43 -35.94 0.38
CA ASN A 320 1.25 -34.51 0.59
C ASN A 320 1.14 -34.10 2.06
N ILE A 321 0.74 -34.99 2.98
CA ILE A 321 0.54 -34.59 4.39
C ILE A 321 1.80 -33.98 4.99
N TYR A 322 2.98 -34.52 4.65
CA TYR A 322 4.25 -34.01 5.17
C TYR A 322 4.63 -32.66 4.56
N PRO A 323 4.86 -32.57 3.24
CA PRO A 323 5.30 -31.32 2.65
C PRO A 323 4.24 -30.22 2.78
N VAL A 324 2.97 -30.49 2.50
CA VAL A 324 1.94 -29.44 2.50
C VAL A 324 1.65 -28.89 3.90
N THR A 325 1.75 -29.71 4.96
CA THR A 325 1.63 -29.17 6.33
C THR A 325 2.79 -28.24 6.65
N LEU A 326 4.01 -28.65 6.28
CA LEU A 326 5.21 -27.87 6.54
C LEU A 326 5.17 -26.55 5.79
N THR A 327 4.75 -26.57 4.52
CA THR A 327 4.69 -25.37 3.69
C THR A 327 3.58 -24.44 4.13
N SER A 328 2.38 -24.97 4.43
CA SER A 328 1.30 -24.18 5.03
C SER A 328 1.71 -23.54 6.37
N LEU A 329 2.47 -24.26 7.21
CA LEU A 329 2.99 -23.72 8.46
C LEU A 329 4.01 -22.60 8.23
N THR A 330 4.99 -22.80 7.34
CA THR A 330 6.00 -21.77 7.04
C THR A 330 5.39 -20.54 6.37
N THR A 331 4.42 -20.73 5.46
CA THR A 331 3.69 -19.63 4.82
C THR A 331 2.84 -18.87 5.83
N GLY A 332 2.14 -19.58 6.73
CA GLY A 332 1.40 -18.96 7.83
C GLY A 332 2.30 -18.15 8.76
N ILE A 333 3.49 -18.67 9.12
CA ILE A 333 4.50 -17.93 9.90
C ILE A 333 5.01 -16.71 9.14
N GLY A 334 5.24 -16.83 7.83
CA GLY A 334 5.62 -15.71 6.97
C GLY A 334 4.60 -14.57 7.04
N PHE A 335 3.30 -14.85 6.87
CA PHE A 335 2.25 -13.84 7.00
C PHE A 335 2.08 -13.32 8.43
N LEU A 336 2.15 -14.18 9.44
CA LEU A 336 2.06 -13.75 10.84
C LEU A 336 3.24 -12.89 11.29
N SER A 337 4.37 -12.92 10.59
CA SER A 337 5.49 -12.01 10.86
C SER A 337 5.10 -10.54 10.62
N MET A 338 4.08 -10.27 9.80
CA MET A 338 3.56 -8.92 9.56
C MET A 338 2.84 -8.33 10.78
N LEU A 339 2.52 -9.14 11.80
CA LEU A 339 2.00 -8.63 13.08
C LEU A 339 2.99 -7.72 13.81
N TYR A 340 4.29 -7.82 13.50
CA TYR A 340 5.32 -6.95 14.04
C TYR A 340 5.56 -5.68 13.21
N SER A 341 4.73 -5.42 12.19
CA SER A 341 4.74 -4.16 11.46
C SER A 341 4.14 -3.05 12.32
N ASP A 342 4.71 -1.84 12.31
CA ASP A 342 4.12 -0.67 12.96
C ASP A 342 2.87 -0.13 12.24
N VAL A 343 2.59 -0.66 11.04
CA VAL A 343 1.47 -0.25 10.20
C VAL A 343 0.33 -1.28 10.29
N PRO A 344 -0.80 -0.96 10.95
CA PRO A 344 -1.89 -1.91 11.21
C PRO A 344 -2.48 -2.60 9.95
N PRO A 345 -2.65 -1.93 8.79
CA PRO A 345 -3.08 -2.57 7.55
C PRO A 345 -2.26 -3.80 7.16
N PHE A 346 -0.96 -3.80 7.44
CA PHE A 346 -0.08 -4.95 7.18
C PHE A 346 -0.29 -6.06 8.20
N GLN A 347 -0.55 -5.72 9.46
CA GLN A 347 -0.95 -6.70 10.47
C GLN A 347 -2.26 -7.38 10.07
N HIS A 348 -3.25 -6.60 9.63
CA HIS A 348 -4.54 -7.09 9.15
C HIS A 348 -4.37 -8.04 7.95
N LEU A 349 -3.60 -7.63 6.95
CA LEU A 349 -3.28 -8.45 5.78
C LEU A 349 -2.60 -9.76 6.17
N GLY A 350 -1.63 -9.71 7.09
CA GLY A 350 -0.95 -10.89 7.63
C GLY A 350 -1.91 -11.88 8.29
N VAL A 351 -2.82 -11.40 9.14
CA VAL A 351 -3.84 -12.25 9.78
C VAL A 351 -4.79 -12.85 8.76
N MET A 352 -5.31 -12.05 7.83
CA MET A 352 -6.21 -12.50 6.76
C MET A 352 -5.56 -13.61 5.93
N CYS A 353 -4.33 -13.40 5.48
CA CYS A 353 -3.59 -14.37 4.68
C CYS A 353 -3.24 -15.63 5.48
N ALA A 354 -2.85 -15.52 6.76
CA ALA A 354 -2.58 -16.67 7.62
C ALA A 354 -3.84 -17.55 7.83
N LEU A 355 -5.00 -16.93 8.04
CA LEU A 355 -6.29 -17.63 8.07
C LEU A 355 -6.60 -18.28 6.72
N GLY A 356 -6.36 -17.57 5.62
CA GLY A 356 -6.50 -18.11 4.27
C GLY A 356 -5.63 -19.34 4.02
N VAL A 357 -4.37 -19.33 4.44
CA VAL A 357 -3.44 -20.47 4.35
C VAL A 357 -3.95 -21.66 5.17
N LEU A 358 -4.44 -21.41 6.40
CA LEU A 358 -5.01 -22.44 7.25
C LEU A 358 -6.22 -23.13 6.59
N PHE A 359 -7.16 -22.35 6.06
CA PHE A 359 -8.32 -22.90 5.36
C PHE A 359 -7.92 -23.56 4.03
N ALA A 360 -6.95 -23.01 3.30
CA ALA A 360 -6.41 -23.61 2.08
C ALA A 360 -5.83 -25.00 2.36
N TYR A 361 -5.08 -25.16 3.45
CA TYR A 361 -4.54 -26.45 3.89
C TYR A 361 -5.67 -27.46 4.18
N ILE A 362 -6.65 -27.08 5.01
CA ILE A 362 -7.76 -27.97 5.40
C ILE A 362 -8.59 -28.37 4.18
N ASN A 363 -9.01 -27.39 3.38
CA ASN A 363 -9.86 -27.63 2.22
C ASN A 363 -9.12 -28.42 1.15
N SER A 364 -7.86 -28.09 0.85
CA SER A 364 -7.11 -28.81 -0.18
C SER A 364 -6.77 -30.24 0.21
N MET A 365 -6.39 -30.50 1.47
CA MET A 365 -6.10 -31.86 1.94
C MET A 365 -7.32 -32.78 1.95
N ILE A 366 -8.52 -32.24 2.16
CA ILE A 366 -9.72 -33.05 2.39
C ILE A 366 -10.69 -32.98 1.21
N LEU A 367 -11.07 -31.77 0.79
CA LEU A 367 -12.10 -31.54 -0.21
C LEU A 367 -11.67 -31.97 -1.60
N ILE A 368 -10.41 -31.72 -1.99
CA ILE A 368 -9.92 -32.07 -3.33
C ILE A 368 -9.92 -33.59 -3.52
N PRO A 369 -9.25 -34.42 -2.68
CA PRO A 369 -9.28 -35.87 -2.85
C PRO A 369 -10.70 -36.45 -2.79
N ALA A 370 -11.56 -35.95 -1.89
CA ALA A 370 -12.95 -36.40 -1.77
C ALA A 370 -13.76 -36.11 -3.04
N SER A 371 -13.65 -34.89 -3.58
CA SER A 371 -14.36 -34.47 -4.80
C SER A 371 -13.88 -35.24 -6.02
N MET A 372 -12.56 -35.38 -6.19
CA MET A 372 -11.98 -36.12 -7.31
C MET A 372 -12.33 -37.62 -7.26
N MET A 373 -12.41 -38.21 -6.07
CA MET A 373 -12.86 -39.60 -5.86
C MET A 373 -14.32 -39.79 -6.29
N LEU A 374 -15.22 -38.89 -5.87
CA LEU A 374 -16.65 -38.94 -6.22
C LEU A 374 -16.88 -38.75 -7.71
N MET A 375 -16.15 -37.84 -8.34
CA MET A 375 -16.25 -37.55 -9.78
C MET A 375 -15.58 -38.61 -10.66
N ASN A 376 -14.96 -39.64 -10.07
CA ASN A 376 -14.21 -40.70 -10.76
C ASN A 376 -13.20 -40.12 -11.76
N ILE A 377 -12.43 -39.13 -11.34
CA ILE A 377 -11.46 -38.52 -12.25
C ILE A 377 -10.37 -39.55 -12.59
N GLN A 378 -10.19 -39.79 -13.88
CA GLN A 378 -9.12 -40.60 -14.43
C GLN A 378 -8.06 -39.67 -15.02
N ARG A 379 -6.81 -40.14 -15.02
CA ARG A 379 -5.72 -39.41 -15.67
C ARG A 379 -5.74 -39.72 -17.16
N ASP A 380 -5.81 -38.69 -17.99
CA ASP A 380 -5.38 -38.81 -19.38
C ASP A 380 -3.84 -38.87 -19.41
N GLN A 381 -3.28 -39.95 -19.95
CA GLN A 381 -1.83 -40.20 -19.92
C GLN A 381 -1.02 -39.18 -20.74
N SER A 382 -1.65 -38.39 -21.62
CA SER A 382 -0.97 -37.61 -22.66
C SER A 382 -0.33 -36.28 -22.19
N ALA A 383 -1.01 -35.47 -21.38
CA ALA A 383 -0.63 -34.06 -21.16
C ALA A 383 0.54 -33.85 -20.19
N THR A 384 0.52 -34.54 -19.05
CA THR A 384 1.59 -34.44 -18.03
C THR A 384 2.86 -35.18 -18.43
N SER A 385 2.79 -36.04 -19.46
CA SER A 385 3.94 -36.81 -19.96
C SER A 385 5.02 -35.88 -20.50
N VAL A 386 4.64 -34.87 -21.30
CA VAL A 386 5.61 -33.95 -21.94
C VAL A 386 6.34 -33.09 -20.89
N ILE A 387 5.60 -32.47 -19.97
CA ILE A 387 6.21 -31.63 -18.91
C ILE A 387 7.09 -32.49 -17.99
N SER A 388 6.65 -33.71 -17.64
CA SER A 388 7.46 -34.65 -16.85
C SER A 388 8.74 -35.08 -17.57
N GLN A 389 8.68 -35.31 -18.88
CA GLN A 389 9.86 -35.60 -19.70
C GLN A 389 10.80 -34.41 -19.81
N LEU A 390 10.28 -33.18 -19.99
CA LEU A 390 11.06 -31.95 -19.98
C LEU A 390 11.78 -31.78 -18.64
N CYS A 391 11.07 -31.91 -17.52
CA CYS A 391 11.67 -31.80 -16.19
C CYS A 391 12.74 -32.87 -15.98
N LYS A 392 12.50 -34.11 -16.42
CA LYS A 392 13.51 -35.18 -16.39
C LYS A 392 14.76 -34.79 -17.19
N ALA A 393 14.59 -34.27 -18.41
CA ALA A 393 15.69 -33.85 -19.27
C ALA A 393 16.49 -32.69 -18.64
N LEU A 394 15.82 -31.74 -17.99
CA LEU A 394 16.46 -30.67 -17.20
C LEU A 394 17.30 -31.25 -16.06
N GLY A 395 16.76 -32.21 -15.30
CA GLY A 395 17.49 -32.91 -14.24
C GLY A 395 18.71 -33.67 -14.76
N GLU A 396 18.57 -34.40 -15.89
CA GLU A 396 19.68 -35.11 -16.53
C GLU A 396 20.77 -34.16 -17.01
N PHE A 397 20.39 -33.03 -17.62
CA PHE A 397 21.31 -31.99 -18.06
C PHE A 397 22.08 -31.38 -16.88
N LEU A 398 21.37 -31.02 -15.80
CA LEU A 398 21.97 -30.45 -14.59
C LEU A 398 23.00 -31.41 -13.98
N VAL A 399 22.64 -32.69 -13.82
CA VAL A 399 23.54 -33.69 -13.24
C VAL A 399 24.76 -33.92 -14.14
N ARG A 400 24.57 -33.96 -15.47
CA ARG A 400 25.65 -34.20 -16.45
C ARG A 400 26.62 -33.03 -16.58
N ARG A 401 26.14 -31.79 -16.45
CA ARG A 401 26.92 -30.55 -16.69
C ARG A 401 27.03 -29.65 -15.45
N LYS A 402 26.93 -30.22 -14.24
CA LYS A 402 26.86 -29.49 -12.96
C LYS A 402 27.84 -28.32 -12.79
N ALA A 403 29.11 -28.48 -13.18
CA ALA A 403 30.12 -27.43 -13.04
C ALA A 403 29.86 -26.25 -13.98
N LEU A 404 29.51 -26.52 -15.24
CA LEU A 404 29.16 -25.49 -16.22
C LEU A 404 27.89 -24.75 -15.79
N VAL A 405 26.87 -25.50 -15.38
CA VAL A 405 25.61 -24.93 -14.88
C VAL A 405 25.85 -24.02 -13.67
N ALA A 406 26.68 -24.45 -12.72
CA ALA A 406 27.03 -23.65 -11.55
C ALA A 406 27.75 -22.34 -11.92
N VAL A 407 28.73 -22.39 -12.83
CA VAL A 407 29.48 -21.19 -13.25
C VAL A 407 28.58 -20.21 -14.01
N VAL A 408 27.77 -20.70 -14.94
CA VAL A 408 26.82 -19.86 -15.70
C VAL A 408 25.79 -19.25 -14.75
N PHE A 409 25.26 -20.04 -13.81
CA PHE A 409 24.31 -19.55 -12.81
C PHE A 409 24.91 -18.44 -11.95
N LEU A 410 26.09 -18.65 -11.37
CA LEU A 410 26.78 -17.63 -10.56
C LEU A 410 27.10 -16.37 -11.38
N GLY A 411 27.50 -16.53 -12.64
CA GLY A 411 27.72 -15.41 -13.56
C GLY A 411 26.45 -14.60 -13.81
N LEU A 412 25.33 -15.26 -14.11
CA LEU A 412 24.04 -14.61 -14.34
C LEU A 412 23.51 -13.90 -13.08
N MET A 413 23.70 -14.49 -11.89
CA MET A 413 23.23 -13.89 -10.64
C MET A 413 24.08 -12.69 -10.18
N SER A 414 25.31 -12.54 -10.70
CA SER A 414 26.21 -11.46 -10.28
C SER A 414 25.70 -10.06 -10.64
N ALA A 415 25.08 -9.88 -11.81
CA ALA A 415 24.57 -8.58 -12.24
C ALA A 415 23.39 -8.10 -11.36
N PRO A 416 22.32 -8.88 -11.14
CA PRO A 416 21.27 -8.52 -10.19
C PRO A 416 21.80 -8.23 -8.78
N LEU A 417 22.70 -9.05 -8.25
CA LEU A 417 23.27 -8.82 -6.91
C LEU A 417 24.07 -7.51 -6.84
N TYR A 418 24.73 -7.12 -7.92
CA TYR A 418 25.36 -5.80 -8.03
C TYR A 418 24.33 -4.66 -8.07
N GLY A 419 23.15 -4.92 -8.62
CA GLY A 419 21.99 -4.02 -8.61
C GLY A 419 21.56 -3.55 -7.22
N LEU A 420 21.74 -4.39 -6.20
CA LEU A 420 21.42 -4.06 -4.80
C LEU A 420 22.17 -2.85 -4.26
N ARG A 421 23.26 -2.41 -4.89
CA ARG A 421 23.97 -1.17 -4.51
C ARG A 421 23.20 0.11 -4.86
N TYR A 422 22.23 0.00 -5.76
CA TYR A 422 21.34 1.08 -6.19
C TYR A 422 20.00 1.04 -5.45
N PHE A 423 19.91 0.22 -4.40
CA PHE A 423 18.74 0.06 -3.57
C PHE A 423 18.45 1.38 -2.82
N THR A 424 17.32 2.00 -3.13
CA THR A 424 16.82 3.21 -2.44
C THR A 424 15.39 2.94 -1.95
N ILE A 425 15.15 3.16 -0.67
CA ILE A 425 13.81 3.17 -0.09
C ILE A 425 13.37 4.62 -0.01
N ASP A 426 12.43 4.99 -0.87
CA ASP A 426 11.80 6.31 -0.80
C ASP A 426 10.46 6.27 -1.52
N ASP A 427 9.51 7.05 -1.03
CA ASP A 427 8.14 7.07 -1.53
C ASP A 427 7.70 8.51 -1.83
N HIS A 428 6.78 8.63 -2.77
CA HIS A 428 6.13 9.88 -3.15
C HIS A 428 4.62 9.61 -3.21
N PRO A 429 3.84 10.05 -2.20
CA PRO A 429 2.43 9.66 -2.09
C PRO A 429 1.56 10.00 -3.30
N VAL A 430 1.80 11.15 -3.96
CA VAL A 430 1.06 11.51 -5.19
C VAL A 430 1.46 10.63 -6.37
N LYS A 431 2.68 10.06 -6.40
CA LYS A 431 3.15 9.16 -7.46
C LYS A 431 2.68 7.72 -7.26
N MET A 432 1.90 7.43 -6.21
CA MET A 432 1.24 6.14 -6.01
C MET A 432 0.12 5.88 -7.04
N PHE A 433 -0.32 6.90 -7.75
CA PHE A 433 -1.33 6.78 -8.81
C PHE A 433 -0.66 6.95 -10.18
N GLU A 434 -1.08 6.13 -11.15
CA GLU A 434 -0.55 6.19 -12.52
C GLU A 434 -0.93 7.52 -13.21
N LYS A 435 -0.04 8.03 -14.08
CA LYS A 435 -0.38 9.16 -14.96
C LYS A 435 -1.55 8.80 -15.87
N GLY A 436 -2.42 9.77 -16.15
CA GLY A 436 -3.67 9.53 -16.88
C GLY A 436 -4.87 9.23 -15.97
N THR A 437 -4.66 9.12 -14.66
CA THR A 437 -5.75 9.14 -13.68
C THR A 437 -6.13 10.57 -13.32
N GLU A 438 -7.42 10.84 -13.12
CA GLU A 438 -7.94 12.18 -12.81
C GLU A 438 -7.22 12.81 -11.62
N PHE A 439 -7.09 12.09 -10.52
CA PHE A 439 -6.40 12.59 -9.32
C PHE A 439 -4.92 12.89 -9.57
N ARG A 440 -4.19 12.01 -10.26
CA ARG A 440 -2.76 12.19 -10.52
C ARG A 440 -2.49 13.40 -11.39
N ASP A 441 -3.27 13.54 -12.46
CA ASP A 441 -3.08 14.62 -13.44
C ASP A 441 -3.46 15.98 -12.83
N ASP A 442 -4.56 16.04 -12.07
CA ASP A 442 -4.99 17.25 -11.38
C ASP A 442 -3.99 17.64 -10.27
N ALA A 443 -3.49 16.68 -9.48
CA ALA A 443 -2.50 16.95 -8.45
C ALA A 443 -1.17 17.46 -9.03
N ASP A 444 -0.69 16.86 -10.13
CA ASP A 444 0.51 17.31 -10.85
C ASP A 444 0.32 18.72 -11.44
N PHE A 445 -0.89 19.05 -11.91
CA PHE A 445 -1.22 20.40 -12.39
C PHE A 445 -1.17 21.44 -11.25
N ILE A 446 -1.83 21.16 -10.13
CA ILE A 446 -1.87 22.06 -8.97
C ILE A 446 -0.46 22.31 -8.43
N ASP A 447 0.36 21.26 -8.34
CA ASP A 447 1.74 21.36 -7.87
C ASP A 447 2.64 22.20 -8.79
N GLN A 448 2.40 22.18 -10.10
CA GLN A 448 3.19 22.95 -11.09
C GLN A 448 2.76 24.41 -11.22
N ARG A 449 1.48 24.73 -10.96
CA ARG A 449 0.89 26.06 -11.20
C ARG A 449 0.77 26.92 -9.95
N LEU A 450 0.67 26.29 -8.79
CA LEU A 450 0.56 26.96 -7.49
C LEU A 450 1.71 26.53 -6.59
N ALA A 451 1.79 27.08 -5.39
CA ALA A 451 2.85 26.82 -4.40
C ALA A 451 2.90 25.36 -3.90
N GLY A 452 2.12 24.45 -4.47
CA GLY A 452 2.07 23.05 -4.07
C GLY A 452 0.77 22.67 -3.35
N THR A 453 0.55 21.36 -3.25
CA THR A 453 -0.59 20.76 -2.52
C THR A 453 -0.23 20.30 -1.11
N THR A 454 1.06 20.34 -0.77
CA THR A 454 1.60 19.75 0.44
C THR A 454 1.91 20.81 1.48
N THR A 455 1.42 20.63 2.70
CA THR A 455 1.66 21.56 3.82
C THR A 455 2.33 20.89 5.02
N ILE A 456 3.14 21.66 5.73
CA ILE A 456 3.66 21.35 7.07
C ILE A 456 3.12 22.42 8.02
N HIS A 457 2.52 21.98 9.12
CA HIS A 457 1.91 22.86 10.12
C HIS A 457 2.81 22.94 11.35
N PHE A 458 3.01 24.16 11.85
CA PHE A 458 3.76 24.45 13.05
C PHE A 458 2.82 25.16 14.03
N SER A 459 2.54 24.54 15.17
CA SER A 459 1.82 25.20 16.26
C SER A 459 2.81 25.98 17.11
N LEU A 460 2.68 27.30 17.13
CA LEU A 460 3.53 28.20 17.92
C LEU A 460 2.78 28.54 19.20
N ASP A 461 3.06 27.83 20.30
CA ASP A 461 2.42 28.03 21.59
C ASP A 461 3.33 28.77 22.57
N THR A 462 2.81 29.89 23.11
CA THR A 462 3.47 30.70 24.12
C THR A 462 3.28 30.15 25.54
N GLY A 463 2.28 29.29 25.74
CA GLY A 463 1.86 28.82 27.07
C GLY A 463 1.17 29.88 27.95
N VAL A 464 0.92 31.09 27.41
CA VAL A 464 0.32 32.22 28.14
C VAL A 464 -0.92 32.71 27.40
N GLU A 465 -2.02 32.91 28.10
CA GLU A 465 -3.26 33.47 27.52
C GLU A 465 -3.00 34.86 26.92
N GLN A 466 -3.54 35.14 25.73
CA GLN A 466 -3.24 36.35 24.93
C GLN A 466 -1.75 36.53 24.54
N GLY A 467 -0.91 35.50 24.74
CA GLY A 467 0.53 35.57 24.50
C GLY A 467 0.91 35.79 23.04
N ILE A 468 0.05 35.42 22.06
CA ILE A 468 0.37 35.60 20.63
C ILE A 468 0.45 37.07 20.19
N SER A 469 0.00 38.00 21.04
CA SER A 469 0.10 39.44 20.78
C SER A 469 1.41 40.04 21.29
N ASP A 470 2.23 39.27 22.01
CA ASP A 470 3.50 39.74 22.57
C ASP A 470 4.49 40.13 21.44
N PRO A 471 5.13 41.32 21.51
CA PRO A 471 6.04 41.76 20.47
C PRO A 471 7.27 40.87 20.27
N VAL A 472 7.80 40.26 21.33
CA VAL A 472 8.96 39.35 21.24
C VAL A 472 8.52 38.05 20.56
N PHE A 473 7.37 37.51 20.95
CA PHE A 473 6.77 36.36 20.26
C PHE A 473 6.57 36.62 18.76
N LEU A 474 6.00 37.77 18.39
CA LEU A 474 5.74 38.11 16.99
C LEU A 474 7.04 38.34 16.19
N GLN A 475 8.09 38.84 16.83
CA GLN A 475 9.42 38.94 16.21
C GLN A 475 10.03 37.55 15.96
N ASP A 476 9.97 36.65 16.95
CA ASP A 476 10.43 35.27 16.81
C ASP A 476 9.63 34.51 15.73
N ALA A 477 8.31 34.68 15.70
CA ALA A 477 7.43 34.08 14.70
C ALA A 477 7.73 34.61 13.29
N GLU A 478 8.04 35.90 13.15
CA GLU A 478 8.46 36.48 11.88
C GLU A 478 9.85 36.00 11.46
N ALA A 479 10.82 35.92 12.37
CA ALA A 479 12.14 35.35 12.08
C ALA A 479 12.02 33.90 11.61
N PHE A 480 11.15 33.12 12.26
CA PHE A 480 10.85 31.75 11.85
C PHE A 480 10.22 31.69 10.46
N LYS A 481 9.26 32.56 10.16
CA LYS A 481 8.68 32.69 8.82
C LYS A 481 9.74 32.96 7.76
N GLN A 482 10.65 33.91 8.00
CA GLN A 482 11.71 34.24 7.04
C GLN A 482 12.68 33.07 6.86
N HIS A 483 13.07 32.39 7.94
CA HIS A 483 13.90 31.19 7.86
C HIS A 483 13.27 30.08 7.00
N LEU A 484 11.95 29.86 7.14
CA LEU A 484 11.23 28.92 6.28
C LEU A 484 11.29 29.36 4.81
N LEU A 485 11.04 30.65 4.51
CA LEU A 485 11.06 31.16 3.13
C LEU A 485 12.46 31.14 2.48
N ASP A 486 13.53 31.11 3.27
CA ASP A 486 14.91 30.99 2.76
C ASP A 486 15.22 29.56 2.25
N ASP A 487 14.42 28.56 2.63
CA ASP A 487 14.60 27.18 2.22
C ASP A 487 13.99 26.92 0.83
N PRO A 488 14.75 26.38 -0.15
CA PRO A 488 14.28 26.21 -1.52
C PRO A 488 13.12 25.21 -1.67
N MET A 489 12.85 24.38 -0.66
CA MET A 489 11.69 23.47 -0.67
C MET A 489 10.38 24.17 -0.32
N ILE A 490 10.44 25.32 0.36
CA ILE A 490 9.28 26.07 0.82
C ILE A 490 8.85 27.05 -0.27
N ASN A 491 7.64 26.86 -0.80
CA ASN A 491 7.09 27.72 -1.83
C ASN A 491 6.26 28.87 -1.23
N HIS A 492 5.65 28.64 -0.06
CA HIS A 492 4.78 29.62 0.60
C HIS A 492 4.76 29.42 2.11
N VAL A 493 4.61 30.50 2.87
CA VAL A 493 4.39 30.43 4.33
C VAL A 493 3.26 31.36 4.73
N ALA A 494 2.21 30.80 5.32
CA ALA A 494 1.11 31.54 5.92
C ALA A 494 1.34 31.71 7.43
N SER A 495 1.23 32.96 7.90
CA SER A 495 1.44 33.34 9.29
C SER A 495 0.47 34.44 9.72
N LEU A 496 0.08 34.44 10.99
CA LEU A 496 -0.71 35.52 11.60
C LEU A 496 0.02 36.88 11.51
N THR A 497 1.36 36.88 11.47
CA THR A 497 2.16 38.11 11.40
C THR A 497 1.82 38.95 10.16
N ASP A 498 1.48 38.32 9.02
CA ASP A 498 1.08 39.03 7.81
C ASP A 498 -0.23 39.78 7.99
N THR A 499 -1.19 39.14 8.66
CA THR A 499 -2.48 39.75 9.00
C THR A 499 -2.28 40.97 9.89
N LEU A 500 -1.48 40.84 10.96
CA LEU A 500 -1.24 41.94 11.89
C LEU A 500 -0.49 43.11 11.24
N LYS A 501 0.51 42.84 10.40
CA LYS A 501 1.22 43.87 9.62
C LYS A 501 0.28 44.64 8.70
N ARG A 502 -0.63 43.92 8.03
CA ARG A 502 -1.62 44.50 7.12
C ARG A 502 -2.63 45.36 7.87
N VAL A 503 -3.17 44.85 8.97
CA VAL A 503 -4.10 45.60 9.84
C VAL A 503 -3.41 46.84 10.39
N ASN A 504 -2.18 46.71 10.89
CA ASN A 504 -1.41 47.85 11.43
C ASN A 504 -1.16 48.92 10.38
N LYS A 505 -0.78 48.54 9.15
CA LYS A 505 -0.65 49.47 8.02
C LYS A 505 -1.98 50.20 7.73
N SER A 506 -3.10 49.48 7.70
CA SER A 506 -4.41 50.09 7.43
C SER A 506 -4.87 51.02 8.57
N LEU A 507 -4.59 50.68 9.83
CA LEU A 507 -4.82 51.55 10.99
C LEU A 507 -4.02 52.87 10.93
N HIS A 508 -2.94 52.90 10.15
CA HIS A 508 -2.09 54.08 9.93
C HIS A 508 -2.24 54.64 8.52
N ASN A 509 -3.49 54.70 8.01
CA ASN A 509 -3.85 55.31 6.73
C ASN A 509 -3.07 54.74 5.52
N GLY A 510 -2.73 53.45 5.56
CA GLY A 510 -2.03 52.77 4.47
C GLY A 510 -0.52 53.07 4.40
N ASP A 511 0.06 53.76 5.39
CA ASP A 511 1.49 54.08 5.40
C ASP A 511 2.36 52.81 5.43
N LYS A 512 3.18 52.64 4.39
CA LYS A 512 4.07 51.48 4.22
C LYS A 512 5.08 51.34 5.37
N ALA A 513 5.42 52.43 6.08
CA ALA A 513 6.28 52.37 7.25
C ALA A 513 5.67 51.55 8.41
N PHE A 514 4.35 51.38 8.41
CA PHE A 514 3.60 50.61 9.40
C PHE A 514 3.25 49.18 8.93
N TYR A 515 3.83 48.71 7.82
CA TYR A 515 3.80 47.29 7.45
C TYR A 515 4.76 46.45 8.31
N LYS A 516 4.55 46.53 9.63
CA LYS A 516 5.25 45.83 10.70
C LYS A 516 4.23 45.50 11.79
N THR A 517 4.52 44.53 12.65
CA THR A 517 3.73 44.34 13.88
C THR A 517 3.91 45.56 14.78
N ALA A 518 2.94 45.84 15.66
CA ALA A 518 3.02 46.96 16.58
C ALA A 518 4.06 46.71 17.68
N ASP A 519 4.56 47.79 18.27
CA ASP A 519 5.66 47.74 19.23
C ASP A 519 5.21 47.35 20.65
N SER A 520 3.90 47.26 20.93
CA SER A 520 3.34 46.84 22.23
C SER A 520 2.29 45.74 22.10
N GLN A 521 2.13 44.93 23.15
CA GLN A 521 1.17 43.83 23.19
C GLN A 521 -0.27 44.33 23.06
N GLU A 522 -0.61 45.45 23.69
CA GLU A 522 -1.94 46.04 23.66
C GLU A 522 -2.34 46.48 22.25
N ALA A 523 -1.41 47.09 21.51
CA ALA A 523 -1.65 47.51 20.14
C ALA A 523 -1.82 46.32 19.19
N ASN A 524 -1.02 45.26 19.36
CA ASN A 524 -1.18 44.03 18.59
C ASN A 524 -2.50 43.31 18.92
N ALA A 525 -2.88 43.25 20.19
CA ALA A 525 -4.14 42.66 20.63
C ALA A 525 -5.34 43.45 20.11
N GLN A 526 -5.26 44.78 20.08
CA GLN A 526 -6.29 45.65 19.50
C GLN A 526 -6.41 45.46 17.99
N ALA A 527 -5.29 45.36 17.27
CA ALA A 527 -5.29 45.07 15.84
C ALA A 527 -5.92 43.70 15.55
N LEU A 528 -5.58 42.67 16.33
CA LEU A 528 -6.18 41.34 16.21
C LEU A 528 -7.69 41.37 16.47
N LEU A 529 -8.11 42.01 17.56
CA LEU A 529 -9.53 42.14 17.92
C LEU A 529 -10.32 42.92 16.85
N PHE A 530 -9.73 43.99 16.31
CA PHE A 530 -10.33 44.75 15.22
C PHE A 530 -10.54 43.85 14.00
N TYR A 531 -9.53 43.05 13.64
CA TYR A 531 -9.66 42.12 12.52
C TYR A 531 -10.77 41.10 12.76
N GLU A 532 -10.76 40.41 13.91
CA GLU A 532 -11.76 39.40 14.27
C GLU A 532 -13.20 39.95 14.28
N ALA A 533 -13.39 41.16 14.80
CA ALA A 533 -14.72 41.78 14.90
C ALA A 533 -15.35 42.15 13.54
N ASN A 534 -14.53 42.23 12.48
CA ASN A 534 -14.97 42.59 11.14
C ASN A 534 -14.98 41.40 10.16
N LEU A 535 -14.64 40.19 10.61
CA LEU A 535 -14.71 39.00 9.76
C LEU A 535 -16.17 38.55 9.57
N PRO A 536 -16.58 38.21 8.34
CA PRO A 536 -17.86 37.55 8.09
C PRO A 536 -17.95 36.19 8.82
N PHE A 537 -19.18 35.75 9.06
CA PHE A 537 -19.46 34.40 9.57
C PHE A 537 -18.84 33.33 8.66
N GLY A 538 -18.17 32.33 9.26
CA GLY A 538 -17.48 31.27 8.53
C GLY A 538 -16.08 31.63 8.02
N GLN A 539 -15.64 32.89 8.20
CA GLN A 539 -14.28 33.33 7.88
C GLN A 539 -13.44 33.61 9.14
N GLU A 540 -13.90 33.17 10.32
CA GLU A 540 -13.19 33.35 11.59
C GLU A 540 -11.79 32.72 11.54
N ILE A 541 -10.85 33.25 12.31
CA ILE A 541 -9.46 32.75 12.34
C ILE A 541 -9.22 31.62 13.36
N ASN A 542 -10.26 30.90 13.77
CA ASN A 542 -10.14 29.74 14.67
C ASN A 542 -9.27 28.60 14.08
N ASN A 543 -9.09 28.56 12.77
CA ASN A 543 -8.15 27.67 12.10
C ASN A 543 -6.69 28.20 12.11
N GLU A 544 -6.43 29.40 12.62
CA GLU A 544 -5.10 30.02 12.73
C GLU A 544 -4.70 30.31 14.18
N ILE A 545 -5.65 30.54 15.09
CA ILE A 545 -5.41 30.84 16.50
C ILE A 545 -6.31 29.98 17.39
N ASN A 546 -5.82 29.62 18.57
CA ASN A 546 -6.65 28.95 19.57
C ASN A 546 -7.53 29.95 20.34
N ILE A 547 -8.55 29.43 21.04
CA ILE A 547 -9.53 30.24 21.80
C ILE A 547 -8.84 31.14 22.84
N ALA A 548 -7.84 30.61 23.55
CA ALA A 548 -7.10 31.36 24.58
C ALA A 548 -6.14 32.42 23.99
N LYS A 549 -5.95 32.46 22.67
CA LYS A 549 -4.96 33.31 21.99
C LYS A 549 -3.55 33.12 22.57
N SER A 550 -3.24 31.91 23.04
CA SER A 550 -1.93 31.51 23.52
C SER A 550 -1.08 30.88 22.42
N SER A 551 -1.71 30.41 21.34
CA SER A 551 -1.01 29.75 20.23
C SER A 551 -1.54 30.18 18.86
N THR A 552 -0.66 30.19 17.86
CA THR A 552 -1.01 30.41 16.45
C THR A 552 -0.35 29.39 15.53
N ARG A 553 -1.01 29.05 14.42
CA ARG A 553 -0.56 28.07 13.44
C ARG A 553 0.17 28.76 12.29
N VAL A 554 1.41 28.37 12.06
CA VAL A 554 2.14 28.68 10.82
C VAL A 554 2.01 27.49 9.86
N ILE A 555 1.72 27.77 8.60
CA ILE A 555 1.57 26.75 7.56
C ILE A 555 2.61 27.00 6.48
N ALA A 556 3.53 26.06 6.30
CA ALA A 556 4.51 26.09 5.22
C ALA A 556 4.06 25.15 4.10
N THR A 557 3.88 25.68 2.89
CA THR A 557 3.57 24.89 1.70
C THR A 557 4.88 24.54 1.00
N ILE A 558 5.04 23.27 0.67
CA ILE A 558 6.28 22.72 0.11
C ILE A 558 6.07 22.14 -1.28
N SER A 559 7.13 22.15 -2.06
CA SER A 559 7.19 21.42 -3.33
C SER A 559 7.04 19.92 -3.12
N SER A 560 6.48 19.20 -4.09
CA SER A 560 6.45 17.74 -4.10
C SER A 560 7.86 17.17 -3.95
N SER A 561 8.10 16.51 -2.82
CA SER A 561 9.41 16.06 -2.37
C SER A 561 9.32 14.63 -1.85
N SER A 562 10.49 14.00 -1.73
CA SER A 562 10.61 12.66 -1.18
C SER A 562 10.45 12.63 0.34
N SER A 563 10.19 11.45 0.91
CA SER A 563 9.99 11.31 2.37
C SER A 563 11.25 11.70 3.15
N SER A 564 12.42 11.35 2.61
CA SER A 564 13.72 11.66 3.21
C SER A 564 14.03 13.17 3.24
N GLU A 565 13.68 13.90 2.18
CA GLU A 565 13.84 15.36 2.09
C GLU A 565 12.91 16.09 3.07
N ILE A 566 11.67 15.59 3.24
CA ILE A 566 10.68 16.14 4.17
C ILE A 566 11.14 15.96 5.63
N ILE A 567 11.61 14.78 6.00
CA ILE A 567 12.16 14.52 7.34
C ILE A 567 13.34 15.47 7.59
N SER A 568 14.25 15.57 6.63
CA SER A 568 15.39 16.47 6.71
C SER A 568 14.97 17.94 6.88
N LEU A 569 13.83 18.35 6.30
CA LEU A 569 13.27 19.70 6.44
C LEU A 569 12.70 19.94 7.83
N VAL A 570 11.93 18.99 8.33
CA VAL A 570 11.36 19.08 9.68
C VAL A 570 12.47 19.12 10.74
N ASP A 571 13.49 18.27 10.60
CA ASP A 571 14.58 18.17 11.57
C ASP A 571 15.46 19.43 11.58
N ARG A 572 15.88 19.94 10.41
CA ARG A 572 16.68 21.18 10.32
C ARG A 572 15.91 22.40 10.83
N THR A 573 14.61 22.47 10.53
CA THR A 573 13.72 23.54 11.00
C THR A 573 13.52 23.47 12.50
N HIS A 574 13.34 22.26 13.04
CA HIS A 574 13.21 22.05 14.48
C HIS A 574 14.49 22.42 15.23
N GLN A 575 15.65 22.07 14.68
CA GLN A 575 16.95 22.47 15.25
C GLN A 575 17.10 23.99 15.25
N TRP A 576 16.80 24.66 14.14
CA TRP A 576 16.87 26.12 14.06
C TRP A 576 15.95 26.80 15.10
N LEU A 577 14.73 26.28 15.29
CA LEU A 577 13.82 26.76 16.32
C LEU A 577 14.42 26.65 17.73
N GLN A 578 15.07 25.53 18.06
CA GLN A 578 15.71 25.35 19.37
C GLN A 578 16.86 26.35 19.61
N ASP A 579 17.58 26.71 18.55
CA ASP A 579 18.78 27.55 18.63
C ASP A 579 18.47 29.05 18.58
N ASN A 580 17.40 29.46 17.91
CA ASN A 580 17.12 30.88 17.60
C ASN A 580 15.86 31.44 18.26
N VAL A 581 14.95 30.58 18.72
CA VAL A 581 13.67 31.00 19.31
C VAL A 581 13.60 30.56 20.76
N HIS A 582 13.12 31.45 21.62
CA HIS A 582 12.95 31.17 23.05
C HIS A 582 11.51 31.37 23.54
N SER A 583 10.67 32.06 22.76
CA SER A 583 9.28 32.37 23.12
C SER A 583 8.31 31.19 22.94
N PHE A 584 8.66 30.18 22.14
CA PHE A 584 7.83 29.00 21.91
C PHE A 584 8.66 27.76 21.56
N LYS A 585 8.01 26.59 21.59
CA LYS A 585 8.53 25.34 21.04
C LYS A 585 7.57 24.82 19.99
N SER A 586 8.10 24.40 18.85
CA SER A 586 7.28 23.84 17.78
C SER A 586 8.04 22.75 17.02
N ARG A 587 7.29 21.85 16.40
CA ARG A 587 7.78 20.86 15.44
C ARG A 587 6.79 20.80 14.30
N GLY A 588 7.31 20.66 13.08
CA GLY A 588 6.47 20.51 11.89
C GLY A 588 5.69 19.21 11.94
N VAL A 589 4.38 19.30 11.78
CA VAL A 589 3.48 18.15 11.70
C VAL A 589 2.56 18.29 10.50
N SER A 590 2.29 17.18 9.83
CA SER A 590 1.24 17.05 8.83
C SER A 590 1.00 15.57 8.57
N VAL A 591 -0.08 15.25 7.85
CA VAL A 591 -0.29 13.89 7.34
C VAL A 591 0.96 13.40 6.62
N LEU A 592 1.54 14.19 5.72
CA LEU A 592 2.71 13.76 4.96
C LEU A 592 3.97 13.56 5.82
N VAL A 593 4.24 14.44 6.78
CA VAL A 593 5.37 14.28 7.71
C VAL A 593 5.21 12.98 8.51
N MET A 594 4.01 12.72 9.00
CA MET A 594 3.67 11.50 9.73
C MET A 594 3.87 10.24 8.87
N PHE A 595 3.43 10.24 7.61
CA PHE A 595 3.70 9.15 6.66
C PHE A 595 5.20 9.00 6.34
N SER A 596 5.94 10.10 6.23
CA SER A 596 7.37 10.09 5.93
C SER A 596 8.15 9.36 7.04
N TYR A 597 7.92 9.72 8.31
CA TYR A 597 8.54 9.01 9.45
C TYR A 597 8.04 7.57 9.59
N MET A 598 6.79 7.27 9.22
CA MET A 598 6.31 5.90 9.16
C MET A 598 7.08 5.07 8.13
N ILE A 599 7.32 5.60 6.93
CA ILE A 599 8.10 4.92 5.89
C ILE A 599 9.54 4.67 6.35
N GLU A 600 10.18 5.66 6.98
CA GLU A 600 11.53 5.51 7.54
C GLU A 600 11.58 4.40 8.60
N ARG A 601 10.69 4.45 9.61
CA ARG A 601 10.61 3.41 10.66
C ARG A 601 10.29 2.04 10.08
N LEU A 602 9.38 1.98 9.10
CA LEU A 602 9.00 0.74 8.44
C LEU A 602 10.19 0.15 7.68
N ALA A 603 11.01 0.98 7.02
CA ALA A 603 12.22 0.54 6.34
C ALA A 603 13.22 -0.09 7.32
N ASP A 604 13.47 0.57 8.45
CA ASP A 604 14.36 0.08 9.50
C ASP A 604 13.86 -1.24 10.12
N ASN A 605 12.56 -1.28 10.46
CA ASN A 605 11.94 -2.44 11.07
C ASN A 605 11.75 -3.60 10.08
N MET A 606 11.64 -3.34 8.78
CA MET A 606 11.50 -4.38 7.75
C MET A 606 12.68 -5.35 7.78
N ILE A 607 13.92 -4.85 7.81
CA ILE A 607 15.11 -5.72 7.76
C ILE A 607 15.14 -6.65 8.97
N ILE A 608 14.78 -6.13 10.15
CA ILE A 608 14.72 -6.90 11.39
C ILE A 608 13.60 -7.94 11.29
N ASN A 609 12.40 -7.55 10.88
CA ASN A 609 11.24 -8.44 10.75
C ASN A 609 11.49 -9.54 9.71
N ALA A 610 12.11 -9.21 8.58
CA ALA A 610 12.55 -10.13 7.56
C ALA A 610 13.57 -11.15 8.09
N ALA A 611 14.58 -10.68 8.84
CA ALA A 611 15.58 -11.54 9.45
C ALA A 611 14.94 -12.49 10.48
N LEU A 612 14.03 -11.98 11.32
CA LEU A 612 13.30 -12.79 12.31
C LEU A 612 12.43 -13.85 11.62
N ALA A 613 11.66 -13.49 10.60
CA ALA A 613 10.84 -14.44 9.83
C ALA A 613 11.72 -15.52 9.19
N THR A 614 12.84 -15.12 8.60
CA THR A 614 13.84 -16.03 8.02
C THR A 614 14.40 -17.02 9.03
N VAL A 615 14.76 -16.55 10.23
CA VAL A 615 15.27 -17.39 11.32
C VAL A 615 14.19 -18.36 11.80
N LEU A 616 12.95 -17.90 11.97
CA LEU A 616 11.82 -18.74 12.39
C LEU A 616 11.52 -19.84 11.35
N ILE A 617 11.46 -19.48 10.07
CA ILE A 617 11.28 -20.45 8.97
C ILE A 617 12.46 -21.43 8.95
N GLY A 618 13.70 -20.95 9.05
CA GLY A 618 14.89 -21.78 9.11
C GLY A 618 14.89 -22.77 10.29
N LEU A 619 14.41 -22.34 11.45
CA LEU A 619 14.24 -23.18 12.64
C LEU A 619 13.19 -24.27 12.39
N VAL A 620 12.03 -23.90 11.86
CA VAL A 620 10.96 -24.84 11.51
C VAL A 620 11.47 -25.88 10.51
N LEU A 621 12.13 -25.46 9.42
CA LEU A 621 12.70 -26.37 8.42
C LEU A 621 13.77 -27.29 9.03
N THR A 622 14.64 -26.75 9.89
CA THR A 622 15.68 -27.52 10.60
C THR A 622 15.08 -28.61 11.48
N LEU A 623 14.08 -28.25 12.29
CA LEU A 623 13.38 -29.18 13.18
C LEU A 623 12.66 -30.27 12.39
N THR A 624 11.98 -29.88 11.30
CA THR A 624 11.16 -30.81 10.52
C THR A 624 12.01 -31.75 9.67
N LEU A 625 13.05 -31.25 9.01
CA LEU A 625 13.99 -32.06 8.23
C LEU A 625 14.94 -32.91 9.10
N GLY A 626 14.97 -32.65 10.42
CA GLY A 626 15.81 -33.34 11.40
C GLY A 626 17.31 -33.15 11.14
N SER A 627 17.70 -32.00 10.57
CA SER A 627 19.09 -31.71 10.22
C SER A 627 19.30 -30.21 9.99
N VAL A 628 20.15 -29.61 10.82
CA VAL A 628 20.58 -28.20 10.67
C VAL A 628 21.18 -27.96 9.28
N ARG A 629 21.97 -28.92 8.78
CA ARG A 629 22.56 -28.84 7.45
C ARG A 629 21.51 -28.75 6.35
N LEU A 630 20.44 -29.54 6.45
CA LEU A 630 19.36 -29.51 5.46
C LEU A 630 18.50 -28.24 5.60
N GLY A 631 18.30 -27.76 6.83
CA GLY A 631 17.70 -26.45 7.09
C GLY A 631 18.47 -25.33 6.40
N LEU A 632 19.78 -25.24 6.59
CA LEU A 632 20.63 -24.24 5.93
C LEU A 632 20.63 -24.37 4.41
N ILE A 633 20.67 -25.60 3.88
CA ILE A 633 20.56 -25.84 2.42
C ILE A 633 19.22 -25.33 1.88
N SER A 634 18.13 -25.49 2.64
CA SER A 634 16.81 -25.01 2.23
C SER A 634 16.64 -23.49 2.32
N MET A 635 17.37 -22.80 3.20
CA MET A 635 17.25 -21.33 3.32
C MET A 635 17.83 -20.59 2.12
N ALA A 636 18.92 -21.10 1.54
CA ALA A 636 19.58 -20.45 0.42
C ALA A 636 18.65 -20.21 -0.80
N PRO A 637 17.94 -21.24 -1.34
CA PRO A 637 17.03 -21.05 -2.47
C PRO A 637 15.77 -20.27 -2.11
N ASN A 638 15.50 -20.01 -0.83
CA ASN A 638 14.34 -19.22 -0.40
C ASN A 638 14.66 -17.71 -0.27
N LEU A 639 15.88 -17.36 0.15
CA LEU A 639 16.28 -15.96 0.36
C LEU A 639 16.90 -15.32 -0.88
N ALA A 640 17.74 -16.08 -1.59
CA ALA A 640 18.48 -15.55 -2.72
C ALA A 640 17.58 -15.06 -3.88
N PRO A 641 16.44 -15.70 -4.22
CA PRO A 641 15.55 -15.18 -5.26
C PRO A 641 15.01 -13.79 -4.96
N ILE A 642 14.67 -13.52 -3.70
CA ILE A 642 14.13 -12.24 -3.25
C ILE A 642 15.19 -11.15 -3.48
N LEU A 643 16.42 -11.39 -3.02
CA LEU A 643 17.55 -10.47 -3.21
C LEU A 643 17.85 -10.24 -4.70
N VAL A 644 17.80 -11.27 -5.52
CA VAL A 644 18.01 -11.15 -6.98
C VAL A 644 16.87 -10.36 -7.62
N ALA A 645 15.61 -10.58 -7.21
CA ALA A 645 14.46 -9.82 -7.73
C ALA A 645 14.58 -8.33 -7.41
N PHE A 646 14.90 -7.97 -6.17
CA PHE A 646 15.18 -6.59 -5.77
C PHE A 646 16.37 -6.00 -6.53
N GLY A 647 17.42 -6.79 -6.73
CA GLY A 647 18.57 -6.39 -7.53
C GLY A 647 18.23 -6.08 -8.99
N VAL A 648 17.39 -6.90 -9.64
CA VAL A 648 16.88 -6.63 -10.99
C VAL A 648 16.02 -5.36 -10.99
N TRP A 649 15.13 -5.20 -10.01
CA TRP A 649 14.27 -4.02 -9.89
C TRP A 649 15.06 -2.72 -9.79
N SER A 650 16.06 -2.68 -8.91
CA SER A 650 16.93 -1.51 -8.74
C SER A 650 17.75 -1.21 -10.01
N LEU A 651 18.19 -2.23 -10.78
CA LEU A 651 18.87 -2.01 -12.06
C LEU A 651 17.97 -1.42 -13.15
N CYS A 652 16.67 -1.73 -13.10
CA CYS A 652 15.68 -1.15 -14.00
C CYS A 652 15.28 0.28 -13.60
N GLY A 653 15.87 0.83 -12.53
CA GLY A 653 15.55 2.16 -12.02
C GLY A 653 14.30 2.20 -11.13
N GLY A 654 13.81 1.05 -10.70
CA GLY A 654 12.71 0.98 -9.74
C GLY A 654 13.17 1.40 -8.34
N SER A 655 12.51 2.39 -7.76
CA SER A 655 12.60 2.68 -6.33
C SER A 655 11.76 1.67 -5.55
N LEU A 656 12.12 1.44 -4.30
CA LEU A 656 11.34 0.60 -3.40
C LEU A 656 10.52 1.51 -2.50
N ASP A 657 9.21 1.39 -2.64
CA ASP A 657 8.20 2.15 -1.92
C ASP A 657 7.56 1.27 -0.83
N PHE A 658 6.41 1.73 -0.31
CA PHE A 658 5.60 0.97 0.64
C PHE A 658 5.26 -0.47 0.17
N ALA A 659 5.21 -0.73 -1.14
CA ALA A 659 4.94 -2.06 -1.70
C ALA A 659 6.10 -3.04 -1.47
N ALA A 660 7.34 -2.56 -1.42
CA ALA A 660 8.54 -3.38 -1.29
C ALA A 660 8.54 -4.22 0.00
N VAL A 661 8.08 -3.62 1.10
CA VAL A 661 7.96 -4.25 2.41
C VAL A 661 6.98 -5.41 2.35
N LEU A 662 5.83 -5.15 1.73
CA LEU A 662 4.80 -6.16 1.53
C LEU A 662 5.30 -7.31 0.65
N ILE A 663 5.96 -7.00 -0.47
CA ILE A 663 6.57 -7.99 -1.37
C ILE A 663 7.55 -8.87 -0.59
N PHE A 664 8.45 -8.27 0.19
CA PHE A 664 9.48 -9.04 0.91
C PHE A 664 8.84 -10.04 1.89
N ALA A 665 7.97 -9.56 2.78
CA ALA A 665 7.34 -10.40 3.81
C ALA A 665 6.47 -11.51 3.18
N MET A 666 5.72 -11.14 2.15
CA MET A 666 4.81 -12.05 1.46
C MET A 666 5.55 -13.12 0.65
N THR A 667 6.52 -12.72 -0.19
CA THR A 667 7.25 -13.66 -1.04
C THR A 667 8.08 -14.63 -0.20
N LEU A 668 8.66 -14.18 0.91
CA LEU A 668 9.38 -15.05 1.84
C LEU A 668 8.50 -16.19 2.38
N GLY A 669 7.22 -15.92 2.66
CA GLY A 669 6.27 -16.95 3.10
C GLY A 669 5.88 -17.93 2.00
N VAL A 670 5.77 -17.47 0.75
CA VAL A 670 5.26 -18.25 -0.39
C VAL A 670 6.36 -19.08 -1.07
N VAL A 671 7.58 -18.55 -1.21
CA VAL A 671 8.68 -19.19 -1.97
C VAL A 671 9.20 -20.48 -1.33
N VAL A 672 9.02 -20.67 -0.03
CA VAL A 672 9.53 -21.85 0.72
C VAL A 672 8.90 -23.17 0.26
N ASP A 673 7.73 -23.13 -0.38
CA ASP A 673 6.91 -24.30 -0.75
C ASP A 673 7.68 -25.28 -1.65
N ASP A 674 8.24 -24.76 -2.74
CA ASP A 674 8.86 -25.56 -3.81
C ASP A 674 10.11 -26.31 -3.31
N THR A 675 10.97 -25.62 -2.56
CA THR A 675 12.14 -26.21 -1.89
C THR A 675 11.75 -27.37 -0.98
N VAL A 676 10.71 -27.22 -0.16
CA VAL A 676 10.27 -28.26 0.78
C VAL A 676 9.77 -29.50 0.05
N HIS A 677 8.97 -29.32 -1.00
CA HIS A 677 8.49 -30.42 -1.84
C HIS A 677 9.65 -31.17 -2.50
N PHE A 678 10.64 -30.44 -3.04
CA PHE A 678 11.81 -31.02 -3.68
C PHE A 678 12.68 -31.81 -2.69
N ILE A 679 13.05 -31.19 -1.56
CA ILE A 679 13.89 -31.83 -0.52
C ILE A 679 13.18 -33.06 0.04
N SER A 680 11.90 -32.97 0.38
CA SER A 680 11.15 -34.08 0.97
C SER A 680 11.16 -35.31 0.07
N LYS A 681 11.02 -35.12 -1.24
CA LYS A 681 11.08 -36.20 -2.22
C LYS A 681 12.48 -36.75 -2.41
N TYR A 682 13.47 -35.88 -2.56
CA TYR A 682 14.87 -36.27 -2.66
C TYR A 682 15.30 -37.13 -1.45
N LEU A 683 14.94 -36.70 -0.24
CA LEU A 683 15.21 -37.43 1.00
C LEU A 683 14.51 -38.79 1.02
N ARG A 684 13.27 -38.88 0.57
CA ARG A 684 12.55 -40.15 0.49
C ARG A 684 13.23 -41.13 -0.49
N LEU A 685 13.67 -40.65 -1.65
CA LEU A 685 14.33 -41.49 -2.65
C LEU A 685 15.72 -41.96 -2.19
N THR A 686 16.47 -41.10 -1.50
CA THR A 686 17.82 -41.44 -1.00
C THR A 686 17.80 -42.27 0.29
N ARG A 687 16.96 -41.92 1.27
CA ARG A 687 16.91 -42.56 2.59
C ARG A 687 16.07 -43.84 2.61
N ASP A 688 14.93 -43.85 1.92
CA ASP A 688 13.98 -44.97 1.99
C ASP A 688 14.15 -45.95 0.83
N GLN A 689 14.57 -45.48 -0.34
CA GLN A 689 14.74 -46.31 -1.54
C GLN A 689 16.21 -46.54 -1.93
N GLY A 690 17.17 -45.94 -1.21
CA GLY A 690 18.60 -46.17 -1.41
C GLY A 690 19.15 -45.68 -2.75
N MET A 691 18.43 -44.82 -3.48
CA MET A 691 18.87 -44.30 -4.77
C MET A 691 20.13 -43.44 -4.62
N SER A 692 21.00 -43.44 -5.63
CA SER A 692 22.16 -42.55 -5.62
C SER A 692 21.73 -41.07 -5.68
N PRO A 693 22.53 -40.12 -5.16
CA PRO A 693 22.18 -38.69 -5.19
C PRO A 693 21.83 -38.16 -6.59
N ASN A 694 22.55 -38.62 -7.62
CA ASN A 694 22.31 -38.23 -9.01
C ASN A 694 20.96 -38.75 -9.52
N GLU A 695 20.66 -40.03 -9.30
CA GLU A 695 19.39 -40.63 -9.73
C GLU A 695 18.21 -40.04 -8.97
N ALA A 696 18.37 -39.79 -7.67
CA ALA A 696 17.35 -39.19 -6.84
C ALA A 696 17.00 -37.75 -7.29
N VAL A 697 17.99 -36.95 -7.72
CA VAL A 697 17.72 -35.63 -8.32
C VAL A 697 16.89 -35.77 -9.59
N VAL A 698 17.32 -36.60 -10.55
CA VAL A 698 16.61 -36.79 -11.83
C VAL A 698 15.16 -37.27 -11.61
N GLU A 699 14.95 -38.21 -10.69
CA GLU A 699 13.62 -38.73 -10.40
C GLU A 699 12.76 -37.72 -9.63
N THR A 700 13.37 -36.86 -8.79
CA THR A 700 12.66 -35.74 -8.15
C THR A 700 12.17 -34.74 -9.20
N PHE A 701 13.03 -34.36 -10.16
CA PHE A 701 12.64 -33.53 -11.31
C PHE A 701 11.49 -34.14 -12.10
N ARG A 702 11.58 -35.44 -12.44
CA ARG A 702 10.54 -36.12 -13.21
C ARG A 702 9.19 -36.13 -12.50
N SER A 703 9.20 -36.36 -11.20
CA SER A 703 7.98 -36.64 -10.42
C SER A 703 7.31 -35.40 -9.83
N ILE A 704 8.08 -34.45 -9.31
CA ILE A 704 7.58 -33.25 -8.65
C ILE A 704 7.80 -31.99 -9.49
N GLY A 705 8.82 -31.95 -10.35
CA GLY A 705 9.10 -30.80 -11.23
C GLY A 705 7.89 -30.25 -12.01
N PRO A 706 6.98 -31.09 -12.56
CA PRO A 706 5.77 -30.59 -13.19
C PRO A 706 4.84 -29.84 -12.25
N ALA A 707 4.75 -30.25 -10.97
CA ALA A 707 3.95 -29.56 -9.97
C ALA A 707 4.52 -28.15 -9.71
N LEU A 708 5.84 -28.08 -9.46
CA LEU A 708 6.57 -26.85 -9.18
C LEU A 708 6.43 -25.86 -10.35
N LEU A 709 6.73 -26.31 -11.58
CA LEU A 709 6.63 -25.45 -12.76
C LEU A 709 5.19 -24.92 -12.96
N ILE A 710 4.18 -25.77 -12.76
CA ILE A 710 2.78 -25.36 -12.92
C ILE A 710 2.36 -24.40 -11.81
N SER A 711 2.69 -24.69 -10.53
CA SER A 711 2.36 -23.80 -9.41
C SER A 711 3.06 -22.45 -9.59
N THR A 712 4.36 -22.41 -9.89
CA THR A 712 5.08 -21.14 -10.12
C THR A 712 4.48 -20.35 -11.28
N VAL A 713 4.15 -20.98 -12.42
CA VAL A 713 3.53 -20.26 -13.56
C VAL A 713 2.18 -19.68 -13.16
N VAL A 714 1.36 -20.45 -12.45
CA VAL A 714 0.06 -19.99 -11.95
C VAL A 714 0.25 -18.83 -10.97
N LEU A 715 1.11 -18.97 -9.96
CA LEU A 715 1.44 -17.89 -9.02
C LEU A 715 1.91 -16.64 -9.78
N SER A 716 2.87 -16.79 -10.69
CA SER A 716 3.48 -15.68 -11.44
C SER A 716 2.45 -14.94 -12.29
N VAL A 717 1.59 -15.64 -13.03
CA VAL A 717 0.55 -15.02 -13.85
C VAL A 717 -0.57 -14.42 -12.99
N GLY A 718 -0.90 -15.08 -11.87
CA GLY A 718 -1.85 -14.56 -10.89
C GLY A 718 -1.44 -13.19 -10.37
N PHE A 719 -0.22 -13.07 -9.84
CA PHE A 719 0.30 -11.78 -9.36
C PHE A 719 0.52 -10.77 -10.47
N LEU A 720 0.93 -11.20 -11.67
CA LEU A 720 1.10 -10.29 -12.79
C LEU A 720 -0.22 -9.60 -13.18
N ALA A 721 -1.38 -10.18 -12.86
CA ALA A 721 -2.67 -9.51 -13.09
C ALA A 721 -2.80 -8.18 -12.34
N PHE A 722 -2.10 -7.99 -11.20
CA PHE A 722 -2.06 -6.69 -10.51
C PHE A 722 -1.35 -5.60 -11.29
N SER A 723 -0.54 -5.94 -12.30
CA SER A 723 0.05 -4.93 -13.18
C SER A 723 -0.98 -4.20 -14.05
N LEU A 724 -2.26 -4.60 -13.98
CA LEU A 724 -3.39 -3.93 -14.63
C LEU A 724 -4.12 -2.95 -13.70
N SER A 725 -3.71 -2.83 -12.43
CA SER A 725 -4.26 -1.86 -11.48
C SER A 725 -3.82 -0.44 -11.83
N HIS A 726 -4.68 0.55 -11.61
CA HIS A 726 -4.32 1.97 -11.68
C HIS A 726 -3.60 2.47 -10.42
N PHE A 727 -3.53 1.63 -9.38
CA PHE A 727 -2.78 1.90 -8.16
C PHE A 727 -1.37 1.32 -8.28
N HIS A 728 -0.36 2.19 -8.36
CA HIS A 728 1.04 1.83 -8.64
C HIS A 728 1.61 0.81 -7.64
N MET A 729 1.15 0.87 -6.38
CA MET A 729 1.54 -0.08 -5.35
C MET A 729 1.16 -1.52 -5.75
N ASN A 730 -0.06 -1.73 -6.27
CA ASN A 730 -0.52 -3.03 -6.75
C ASN A 730 0.27 -3.47 -7.98
N VAL A 731 0.56 -2.55 -8.90
CA VAL A 731 1.39 -2.82 -10.10
C VAL A 731 2.77 -3.33 -9.70
N THR A 732 3.44 -2.60 -8.81
CA THR A 732 4.77 -2.95 -8.30
C THR A 732 4.74 -4.31 -7.60
N LEU A 733 3.76 -4.53 -6.73
CA LEU A 733 3.56 -5.82 -6.06
C LEU A 733 3.38 -6.96 -7.06
N GLY A 734 2.57 -6.77 -8.10
CA GLY A 734 2.32 -7.77 -9.12
C GLY A 734 3.56 -8.16 -9.91
N ILE A 735 4.27 -7.17 -10.44
CA ILE A 735 5.49 -7.38 -11.23
C ILE A 735 6.58 -8.01 -10.37
N MET A 736 6.83 -7.46 -9.19
CA MET A 736 7.90 -7.92 -8.30
C MET A 736 7.65 -9.32 -7.74
N SER A 737 6.41 -9.62 -7.33
CA SER A 737 6.07 -10.96 -6.83
C SER A 737 6.18 -11.99 -7.97
N SER A 738 5.68 -11.66 -9.16
CA SER A 738 5.80 -12.52 -10.35
C SER A 738 7.27 -12.80 -10.70
N LEU A 739 8.11 -11.76 -10.75
CA LEU A 739 9.54 -11.88 -10.98
C LEU A 739 10.22 -12.74 -9.91
N THR A 740 9.87 -12.53 -8.65
CA THR A 740 10.43 -13.29 -7.51
C THR A 740 10.09 -14.77 -7.61
N PHE A 741 8.84 -15.14 -7.95
CA PHE A 741 8.45 -16.54 -8.11
C PHE A 741 9.17 -17.21 -9.29
N LEU A 742 9.29 -16.52 -10.42
CA LEU A 742 10.04 -17.05 -11.57
C LEU A 742 11.52 -17.27 -11.23
N ILE A 743 12.14 -16.33 -10.52
CA ILE A 743 13.53 -16.48 -10.05
C ILE A 743 13.61 -17.62 -9.02
N ALA A 744 12.66 -17.73 -8.10
CA ALA A 744 12.63 -18.81 -7.12
C ALA A 744 12.64 -20.19 -7.77
N LEU A 745 11.84 -20.40 -8.81
CA LEU A 745 11.85 -21.65 -9.57
C LEU A 745 13.23 -21.94 -10.19
N ILE A 746 13.94 -20.91 -10.69
CA ILE A 746 15.31 -21.07 -11.21
C ILE A 746 16.25 -21.52 -10.09
N PHE A 747 16.15 -20.93 -8.90
CA PHE A 747 16.95 -21.31 -7.74
C PHE A 747 16.63 -22.75 -7.27
N ASP A 748 15.36 -23.14 -7.26
CA ASP A 748 14.93 -24.50 -6.92
C ASP A 748 15.33 -25.53 -7.97
N PHE A 749 15.40 -25.15 -9.25
CA PHE A 749 15.79 -26.05 -10.33
C PHE A 749 17.30 -26.08 -10.57
N ILE A 750 18.06 -25.15 -10.02
CA ILE A 750 19.51 -25.09 -10.26
C ILE A 750 20.27 -25.17 -8.95
N MET A 751 20.12 -24.16 -8.08
CA MET A 751 20.93 -24.04 -6.89
C MET A 751 20.63 -25.16 -5.88
N LEU A 752 19.37 -25.45 -5.60
CA LEU A 752 18.98 -26.46 -4.63
C LEU A 752 19.52 -27.87 -4.99
N PRO A 753 19.35 -28.39 -6.22
CA PRO A 753 19.93 -29.67 -6.62
C PRO A 753 21.45 -29.68 -6.53
N LEU A 754 22.13 -28.59 -6.92
CA LEU A 754 23.58 -28.50 -6.81
C LEU A 754 24.06 -28.56 -5.35
N LEU A 755 23.35 -27.88 -4.43
CA LEU A 755 23.61 -27.93 -3.00
C LEU A 755 23.34 -29.33 -2.43
N LEU A 756 22.27 -30.01 -2.85
CA LEU A 756 21.98 -31.39 -2.44
C LEU A 756 23.00 -32.39 -2.98
N LEU A 757 23.51 -32.21 -4.20
CA LEU A 757 24.58 -33.07 -4.74
C LEU A 757 25.92 -32.85 -4.05
N ALA A 758 26.24 -31.63 -3.64
CA ALA A 758 27.48 -31.30 -2.94
C ALA A 758 27.43 -31.65 -1.45
N PHE A 759 26.28 -31.44 -0.82
CA PHE A 759 26.15 -31.44 0.65
C PHE A 759 25.00 -32.27 1.20
N GLY A 760 24.23 -32.95 0.35
CA GLY A 760 23.12 -33.81 0.77
C GLY A 760 23.57 -35.10 1.49
N PRO A 761 22.62 -35.80 2.14
CA PRO A 761 22.89 -37.06 2.81
C PRO A 761 23.35 -38.14 1.82
N LYS A 762 24.36 -38.92 2.21
CA LYS A 762 24.83 -40.09 1.46
C LYS A 762 23.79 -41.23 1.56
N PRO A 763 23.64 -42.06 0.51
CA PRO A 763 22.70 -43.18 0.53
C PRO A 763 23.03 -44.16 1.67
N LYS A 764 22.00 -44.74 2.29
CA LYS A 764 22.19 -45.85 3.22
C LYS A 764 22.74 -47.05 2.43
N PRO A 765 23.80 -47.74 2.90
CA PRO A 765 24.21 -48.99 2.27
C PRO A 765 23.04 -49.97 2.32
N ALA A 766 22.79 -50.67 1.21
CA ALA A 766 21.75 -51.68 1.12
C ALA A 766 21.98 -52.72 2.24
N ALA A 767 20.95 -53.02 3.03
CA ALA A 767 21.03 -54.10 4.01
C ALA A 767 21.38 -55.39 3.27
N GLU A 768 22.41 -56.10 3.73
CA GLU A 768 22.77 -57.42 3.19
C GLU A 768 21.51 -58.30 3.18
N PRO A 769 21.21 -58.99 2.07
CA PRO A 769 20.08 -59.91 2.05
C PRO A 769 20.32 -60.96 3.13
N LEU A 770 19.38 -61.07 4.07
CA LEU A 770 19.34 -62.12 5.07
C LEU A 770 19.60 -63.45 4.35
N LYS A 771 20.79 -64.03 4.58
CA LYS A 771 21.10 -65.38 4.14
C LYS A 771 20.03 -66.28 4.74
N ASN A 772 19.18 -66.83 3.87
CA ASN A 772 18.30 -67.94 4.22
C ASN A 772 19.18 -69.09 4.71
N THR A 773 19.37 -69.21 6.02
CA THR A 773 19.75 -70.47 6.66
C THR A 773 18.52 -71.38 6.63
N VAL A 774 18.35 -72.05 5.50
CA VAL A 774 17.70 -73.36 5.48
C VAL A 774 18.71 -74.31 6.10
N THR A 775 18.47 -74.74 7.33
CA THR A 775 19.06 -75.96 7.89
C THR A 775 17.96 -77.02 7.93
N ALA A 776 18.29 -78.16 7.34
CA ALA A 776 17.51 -79.37 7.19
C ALA A 776 17.11 -80.02 8.52
#